data_AF-Q76IN2-F1
#
_entry.id   AF-Q76IN2-F1
#
_cell.length_a   1.000
_cell.length_b   1.000
_cell.length_c   1.000
_cell.angle_alpha   90.00
_cell.angle_beta   90.00
_cell.angle_gamma   90.00
#
_symmetry.space_group_name_H-M   'P 1'
#
loop_
_entity.id
_entity.type
_entity.pdbx_description
1 polymer ?
#
loop_
_entity_poly.entity_id
_entity_poly.type
_entity_poly.pdbx_seq_one_letter_code
_entity_poly.pdbx_strand_id
1 'polypeptide(L)'
;MSTIIVSYGSERFGRIEKGNTETTSYTMNRRSFKIHQLRKELRTLKKQFKRASDGDKQALKELYNILRKKLKTLRRAEWHRRRGRERARKRAAFIANPFRFSKQLLGDKRSGRLECSREEVDRFLQNTMSDPLRGQDLGPNRALISPAPPSAEFKLAEPSLKEVKEAVMAARSSSSPGPSGVPYRVYKQCPKLLVRFWKIMKVIWRRGRVTTQWRSAEGVWIPKEEDASKIEQFRIISLLCVEGKIFFKIVSQRLTDFLLKNNYIDTSVQTGGIPGVPGCLEHNGVVTQLIREAHESKGELAVLWLDLTNAYGSIPHKLVEIALHLHHVPSKIKDLILDYYDDFRLRVTTGSLTSTWQCLEKGIITGCTISVPLFSLAMNIIVKSAEVECRGPLSRSGTRQPPIRAFMDDLTVMTTSVPGCRWLLQGLERLISWARMSFKPAKSWSLVLRKGKVADRFCFALGETPIPMVTEKPVKILGKVFNSSLRDSDALLQAKADLTSWLTAIDKSGLPGKFKTWIYQHGVLPRLLWPLLVYKVPMSTVETLKQNISQFLRRWLGFPQSLSSIALYGHSTMLQLPISGLSEEFMVTHAREQVMYWDSSDTKVATAGILVKTGRKWEAQKAVDRAEARLEARLQHNILVGNTAGGRAGLGSFPIPRYDKARGREKRSMVQDEIRAEVEEDRRFKMVAMYQQGAWTRWEHAEQRKLTWPELWRLKPQHIKFLIQSVYDVLPSPTNLQRWGLAATAACQLCKKRATHEHILSCCPKASGDGRYRWCHDQVLRTLADTVSAAINNCKYQNTPKQSITFVRAGEKAQQQPSSFGGLLTTARHWKLQVDLGRQLNFPEHISATSLCPDMVLTSESMKQVVLVELTVPWEDRLEEANERKRAKYANLVIECQNNGWKARCEPVEVGCRGFAGQSLPRTLKLLGVKGQLCRRAIKTIVEAAEKASRWLWIRRGDPWSSGPLGRKSGADRPRLGRPSECV
;
A
#
# COMPACT_ATOMS: atom_id res chain seq x y z
N MET A 1 1.24 33.09 15.67
CA MET A 1 2.02 32.23 14.75
C MET A 1 1.53 32.38 13.31
N SER A 2 0.25 32.18 13.04
CA SER A 2 -0.33 32.26 11.69
C SER A 2 -0.09 33.60 11.01
N THR A 3 -0.25 34.71 11.75
CA THR A 3 0.06 36.06 11.24
C THR A 3 1.49 36.18 10.73
N ILE A 4 2.49 35.68 11.47
CA ILE A 4 3.90 35.70 11.06
C ILE A 4 4.12 34.90 9.76
N ILE A 5 3.46 33.76 9.64
CA ILE A 5 3.60 32.88 8.47
C ILE A 5 2.96 33.53 7.24
N VAL A 6 1.76 34.07 7.41
CA VAL A 6 0.99 34.71 6.32
C VAL A 6 1.63 36.02 5.91
N SER A 7 2.08 36.85 6.85
CA SER A 7 2.75 38.12 6.56
C SER A 7 4.05 37.88 5.79
N TYR A 8 4.92 37.00 6.30
CA TYR A 8 6.16 36.63 5.63
C TYR A 8 5.92 35.98 4.26
N GLY A 9 4.89 35.14 4.14
CA GLY A 9 4.51 34.54 2.86
C GLY A 9 4.01 35.57 1.86
N SER A 10 3.15 36.50 2.30
CA SER A 10 2.62 37.60 1.48
C SER A 10 3.72 38.55 1.04
N GLU A 11 4.66 38.88 1.92
CA GLU A 11 5.82 39.73 1.64
C GLU A 11 6.74 39.10 0.60
N ARG A 12 7.01 37.79 0.72
CA ARG A 12 7.99 37.10 -0.13
C ARG A 12 7.43 36.58 -1.46
N PHE A 13 6.15 36.23 -1.51
CA PHE A 13 5.53 35.54 -2.66
C PHE A 13 4.32 36.26 -3.27
N GLY A 14 3.90 37.39 -2.69
CA GLY A 14 2.72 38.13 -3.14
C GLY A 14 1.38 37.45 -2.79
N ARG A 15 0.27 38.12 -3.11
CA ARG A 15 -1.09 37.60 -2.97
C ARG A 15 -1.65 37.28 -4.36
N ILE A 16 -2.23 36.09 -4.53
CA ILE A 16 -2.94 35.72 -5.75
C ILE A 16 -4.44 35.71 -5.45
N GLU A 17 -5.18 36.63 -6.07
CA GLU A 17 -6.64 36.59 -6.05
C GLU A 17 -7.13 35.50 -7.00
N LYS A 18 -8.03 34.63 -6.51
CA LYS A 18 -8.67 33.63 -7.37
C LYS A 18 -9.70 34.32 -8.25
N GLY A 19 -9.28 34.72 -9.45
CA GLY A 19 -10.18 35.21 -10.50
C GLY A 19 -11.24 34.17 -10.87
N ASN A 20 -12.47 34.64 -11.09
CA ASN A 20 -13.56 33.85 -11.63
C ASN A 20 -13.13 33.22 -12.97
N THR A 21 -13.16 31.90 -13.06
CA THR A 21 -12.94 31.17 -14.32
C THR A 21 -14.08 31.50 -15.28
N GLU A 22 -13.83 32.43 -16.19
CA GLU A 22 -14.71 32.70 -17.33
C GLU A 22 -14.95 31.42 -18.12
N THR A 23 -16.23 31.10 -18.31
CA THR A 23 -16.73 30.04 -19.18
C THR A 23 -16.31 30.34 -20.62
N THR A 24 -15.23 29.71 -21.07
CA THR A 24 -14.81 29.74 -22.47
C THR A 24 -15.91 29.15 -23.35
N SER A 25 -16.55 30.00 -24.15
CA SER A 25 -17.58 29.60 -25.11
C SER A 25 -17.05 28.56 -26.09
N TYR A 26 -17.76 27.45 -26.24
CA TYR A 26 -17.36 26.32 -27.07
C TYR A 26 -17.29 26.70 -28.56
N THR A 27 -16.09 26.77 -29.13
CA THR A 27 -15.86 26.93 -30.58
C THR A 27 -15.82 25.56 -31.28
N MET A 28 -16.66 25.38 -32.32
CA MET A 28 -16.69 24.13 -33.09
C MET A 28 -15.36 23.90 -33.82
N ASN A 29 -14.74 22.73 -33.59
CA ASN A 29 -13.50 22.36 -34.28
C ASN A 29 -13.72 22.20 -35.79
N ARG A 30 -12.74 22.60 -36.63
CA ARG A 30 -12.72 22.44 -38.11
C ARG A 30 -13.20 21.07 -38.63
N ARG A 31 -12.88 19.97 -37.92
CA ARG A 31 -13.36 18.62 -38.29
C ARG A 31 -14.83 18.39 -37.95
N SER A 32 -15.31 18.92 -36.83
CA SER A 32 -16.73 18.89 -36.44
C SER A 32 -17.57 19.74 -37.39
N PHE A 33 -17.03 20.88 -37.85
CA PHE A 33 -17.63 21.70 -38.90
C PHE A 33 -17.77 20.93 -40.22
N LYS A 34 -16.70 20.28 -40.72
CA LYS A 34 -16.78 19.43 -41.93
C LYS A 34 -17.77 18.27 -41.81
N ILE A 35 -17.87 17.63 -40.64
CA ILE A 35 -18.89 16.59 -40.38
C ILE A 35 -20.30 17.18 -40.47
N HIS A 36 -20.50 18.39 -39.95
CA HIS A 36 -21.79 19.09 -40.01
C HIS A 36 -22.15 19.46 -41.46
N GLN A 37 -21.20 20.02 -42.21
CA GLN A 37 -21.35 20.37 -43.62
C GLN A 37 -21.72 19.16 -44.48
N LEU A 38 -20.98 18.05 -44.36
CA LEU A 38 -21.29 16.80 -45.08
C LEU A 38 -22.67 16.23 -44.72
N ARG A 39 -23.16 16.43 -43.49
CA ARG A 39 -24.54 16.04 -43.11
C ARG A 39 -25.57 16.93 -43.80
N LYS A 40 -25.29 18.22 -43.95
CA LYS A 40 -26.15 19.17 -44.66
C LYS A 40 -26.20 18.80 -46.13
N GLU A 41 -25.06 18.61 -46.79
CA GLU A 41 -24.95 18.18 -48.19
C GLU A 41 -25.67 16.84 -48.46
N LEU A 42 -25.48 15.84 -47.60
CA LEU A 42 -26.21 14.55 -47.73
C LEU A 42 -27.73 14.70 -47.59
N ARG A 43 -28.21 15.66 -46.77
CA ARG A 43 -29.65 15.96 -46.67
C ARG A 43 -30.14 16.66 -47.95
N THR A 44 -29.35 17.58 -48.51
CA THR A 44 -29.68 18.27 -49.76
C THR A 44 -29.73 17.29 -50.93
N LEU A 45 -28.73 16.41 -51.07
CA LEU A 45 -28.69 15.36 -52.09
C LEU A 45 -29.87 14.40 -51.96
N LYS A 46 -30.30 14.05 -50.74
CA LYS A 46 -31.50 13.22 -50.55
C LYS A 46 -32.78 13.92 -51.02
N LYS A 47 -32.87 15.26 -50.91
CA LYS A 47 -33.98 16.05 -51.46
C LYS A 47 -33.91 16.15 -52.98
N GLN A 48 -32.72 16.35 -53.55
CA GLN A 48 -32.49 16.40 -55.00
C GLN A 48 -32.79 15.04 -55.66
N PHE A 49 -32.35 13.94 -55.05
CA PHE A 49 -32.64 12.57 -55.52
C PHE A 49 -34.15 12.27 -55.60
N LYS A 50 -34.97 12.86 -54.72
CA LYS A 50 -36.43 12.74 -54.78
C LYS A 50 -37.09 13.51 -55.93
N ARG A 51 -36.40 14.52 -56.48
CA ARG A 51 -36.92 15.44 -57.52
C ARG A 51 -36.29 15.19 -58.90
N ALA A 52 -35.32 14.29 -59.01
CA ALA A 52 -34.55 14.05 -60.23
C ALA A 52 -35.25 13.07 -61.20
N SER A 53 -35.00 13.24 -62.50
CA SER A 53 -35.39 12.32 -63.57
C SER A 53 -34.55 11.03 -63.52
N ASP A 54 -34.99 9.95 -64.18
CA ASP A 54 -34.35 8.63 -64.05
C ASP A 54 -32.88 8.58 -64.52
N GLY A 55 -32.48 9.44 -65.46
CA GLY A 55 -31.08 9.57 -65.90
C GLY A 55 -30.12 10.14 -64.84
N ASP A 56 -30.58 11.11 -64.04
CA ASP A 56 -29.73 11.81 -63.05
C ASP A 56 -29.67 11.10 -61.69
N LYS A 57 -30.62 10.19 -61.43
CA LYS A 57 -30.67 9.42 -60.17
C LYS A 57 -29.41 8.61 -59.95
N GLN A 58 -28.81 8.05 -61.00
CA GLN A 58 -27.60 7.23 -60.88
C GLN A 58 -26.39 8.06 -60.42
N ALA A 59 -26.15 9.22 -61.05
CA ALA A 59 -25.05 10.13 -60.68
C ALA A 59 -25.20 10.67 -59.24
N LEU A 60 -26.43 11.04 -58.84
CA LEU A 60 -26.72 11.50 -57.48
C LEU A 60 -26.51 10.40 -56.42
N LYS A 61 -26.82 9.14 -56.76
CA LYS A 61 -26.61 7.97 -55.90
C LYS A 61 -25.12 7.69 -55.68
N GLU A 62 -24.29 7.81 -56.72
CA GLU A 62 -22.84 7.69 -56.61
C GLU A 62 -22.23 8.80 -55.74
N LEU A 63 -22.61 10.06 -55.97
CA LEU A 63 -22.15 11.19 -55.18
C LEU A 63 -22.56 11.05 -53.70
N TYR A 64 -23.79 10.61 -53.43
CA TYR A 64 -24.26 10.31 -52.08
C TYR A 64 -23.40 9.23 -51.40
N ASN A 65 -23.05 8.16 -52.12
CA ASN A 65 -22.21 7.08 -51.60
C ASN A 65 -20.78 7.56 -51.29
N ILE A 66 -20.19 8.39 -52.15
CA ILE A 66 -18.87 9.00 -51.94
C ILE A 66 -18.86 9.86 -50.67
N LEU A 67 -19.84 10.78 -50.53
CA LEU A 67 -19.94 11.66 -49.37
C LEU A 67 -20.25 10.87 -48.08
N ARG A 68 -21.07 9.81 -48.15
CA ARG A 68 -21.34 8.91 -47.03
C ARG A 68 -20.08 8.17 -46.58
N LYS A 69 -19.23 7.70 -47.50
CA LYS A 69 -17.93 7.07 -47.20
C LYS A 69 -16.96 8.05 -46.55
N LYS A 70 -16.88 9.29 -47.06
CA LYS A 70 -16.09 10.39 -46.46
C LYS A 70 -16.58 10.71 -45.03
N LEU A 71 -17.89 10.84 -44.83
CA LEU A 71 -18.49 11.07 -43.51
C LEU A 71 -18.19 9.94 -42.51
N LYS A 72 -18.32 8.67 -42.93
CA LYS A 72 -18.01 7.50 -42.08
C LYS A 72 -16.55 7.50 -41.64
N THR A 73 -15.64 7.82 -42.56
CA THR A 73 -14.20 7.92 -42.29
C THR A 73 -13.89 9.05 -41.29
N LEU A 74 -14.45 10.25 -41.51
CA LEU A 74 -14.27 11.38 -40.61
C LEU A 74 -14.88 11.13 -39.22
N ARG A 75 -16.06 10.50 -39.14
CA ARG A 75 -16.68 10.12 -37.86
C ARG A 75 -15.83 9.11 -37.10
N ARG A 76 -15.28 8.09 -37.76
CA ARG A 76 -14.36 7.12 -37.14
C ARG A 76 -13.11 7.83 -36.62
N ALA A 77 -12.49 8.69 -37.42
CA ALA A 77 -11.31 9.46 -37.00
C ALA A 77 -11.60 10.37 -35.80
N GLU A 78 -12.76 11.04 -35.78
CA GLU A 78 -13.18 11.89 -34.67
C GLU A 78 -13.49 11.08 -33.41
N TRP A 79 -14.13 9.91 -33.55
CA TRP A 79 -14.36 8.98 -32.45
C TRP A 79 -13.04 8.50 -31.83
N HIS A 80 -12.06 8.10 -32.65
CA HIS A 80 -10.73 7.70 -32.18
C HIS A 80 -10.02 8.85 -31.44
N ARG A 81 -10.12 10.09 -31.96
CA ARG A 81 -9.56 11.27 -31.32
C ARG A 81 -10.23 11.57 -29.97
N ARG A 82 -11.57 11.57 -29.92
CA ARG A 82 -12.34 11.80 -28.69
C ARG A 82 -12.01 10.76 -27.63
N ARG A 83 -12.02 9.47 -27.99
CA ARG A 83 -11.57 8.39 -27.08
C ARG A 83 -10.10 8.54 -26.68
N GLY A 84 -9.23 8.97 -27.59
CA GLY A 84 -7.83 9.27 -27.29
C GLY A 84 -7.67 10.35 -26.23
N ARG A 85 -8.39 11.48 -26.39
CA ARG A 85 -8.42 12.59 -25.43
C ARG A 85 -9.02 12.19 -24.09
N GLU A 86 -10.13 11.46 -24.09
CA GLU A 86 -10.75 10.96 -22.88
C GLU A 86 -9.80 10.04 -22.09
N ARG A 87 -9.15 9.08 -22.78
CA ARG A 87 -8.13 8.21 -22.17
C ARG A 87 -6.92 9.00 -21.68
N ALA A 88 -6.53 10.08 -22.35
CA ALA A 88 -5.43 10.93 -21.93
C ALA A 88 -5.82 11.74 -20.67
N ARG A 89 -7.02 12.30 -20.62
CA ARG A 89 -7.58 12.98 -19.44
C ARG A 89 -7.66 12.04 -18.24
N LYS A 90 -8.21 10.83 -18.42
CA LYS A 90 -8.27 9.81 -17.36
C LYS A 90 -6.88 9.39 -16.88
N ARG A 91 -5.91 9.24 -17.79
CA ARG A 91 -4.50 8.96 -17.44
C ARG A 91 -3.88 10.11 -16.65
N ALA A 92 -4.09 11.35 -17.06
CA ALA A 92 -3.57 12.52 -16.35
C ALA A 92 -4.20 12.64 -14.95
N ALA A 93 -5.51 12.44 -14.83
CA ALA A 93 -6.22 12.43 -13.54
C ALA A 93 -5.70 11.32 -12.62
N PHE A 94 -5.47 10.11 -13.16
CA PHE A 94 -4.88 9.01 -12.41
C PHE A 94 -3.46 9.33 -11.95
N ILE A 95 -2.58 9.86 -12.81
CA ILE A 95 -1.20 10.19 -12.44
C ILE A 95 -1.16 11.31 -11.39
N ALA A 96 -2.06 12.30 -11.49
CA ALA A 96 -2.14 13.41 -10.54
C ALA A 96 -2.53 12.93 -9.13
N ASN A 97 -3.51 12.02 -9.02
CA ASN A 97 -3.88 11.42 -7.74
C ASN A 97 -4.45 9.99 -7.92
N PRO A 98 -3.60 8.96 -7.89
CA PRO A 98 -4.01 7.58 -8.13
C PRO A 98 -5.03 7.06 -7.12
N PHE A 99 -4.86 7.41 -5.83
CA PHE A 99 -5.76 6.97 -4.76
C PHE A 99 -7.15 7.58 -4.88
N ARG A 100 -7.25 8.89 -5.15
CA ARG A 100 -8.53 9.57 -5.35
C ARG A 100 -9.26 9.02 -6.57
N PHE A 101 -8.56 8.84 -7.69
CA PHE A 101 -9.13 8.25 -8.90
C PHE A 101 -9.65 6.84 -8.64
N SER A 102 -8.86 6.00 -7.96
CA SER A 102 -9.25 4.62 -7.62
C SER A 102 -10.48 4.59 -6.72
N LYS A 103 -10.53 5.47 -5.72
CA LYS A 103 -11.66 5.59 -4.80
C LYS A 103 -12.96 5.93 -5.54
N GLN A 104 -12.92 6.92 -6.43
CA GLN A 104 -14.06 7.31 -7.28
C GLN A 104 -14.47 6.22 -8.27
N LEU A 105 -13.49 5.53 -8.88
CA LEU A 105 -13.77 4.47 -9.85
C LEU A 105 -14.46 3.25 -9.22
N LEU A 106 -14.08 2.90 -7.99
CA LEU A 106 -14.60 1.73 -7.29
C LEU A 106 -15.91 2.01 -6.52
N GLY A 107 -16.50 3.19 -6.71
CA GLY A 107 -17.66 3.68 -5.97
C GLY A 107 -17.28 4.27 -4.61
N ASP A 108 -17.84 5.43 -4.34
CA ASP A 108 -17.83 6.06 -3.02
C ASP A 108 -19.17 5.76 -2.33
N LYS A 109 -19.18 4.81 -1.39
CA LYS A 109 -20.37 4.47 -0.58
C LYS A 109 -20.87 5.63 0.33
N ARG A 110 -20.33 6.83 0.16
CA ARG A 110 -20.54 8.05 0.95
C ARG A 110 -20.45 9.25 0.02
N SER A 111 -21.56 9.57 -0.62
CA SER A 111 -21.76 10.68 -1.56
C SER A 111 -22.97 11.50 -1.12
N GLY A 112 -23.11 12.70 -1.66
CA GLY A 112 -24.23 13.57 -1.31
C GLY A 112 -23.82 15.02 -1.16
N ARG A 113 -24.80 15.91 -1.29
CA ARG A 113 -24.66 17.34 -1.07
C ARG A 113 -25.80 17.77 -0.16
N LEU A 114 -25.45 18.53 0.85
CA LEU A 114 -26.44 19.05 1.80
C LEU A 114 -27.33 20.08 1.08
N GLU A 115 -28.63 19.83 1.10
CA GLU A 115 -29.68 20.69 0.54
C GLU A 115 -30.50 21.23 1.71
N CYS A 116 -29.99 22.27 2.38
CA CYS A 116 -30.69 22.92 3.47
C CYS A 116 -30.36 24.42 3.52
N SER A 117 -31.24 25.21 4.15
CA SER A 117 -31.02 26.63 4.35
C SER A 117 -30.00 26.90 5.45
N ARG A 118 -29.53 28.15 5.55
CA ARG A 118 -28.58 28.53 6.61
C ARG A 118 -29.25 28.48 7.98
N GLU A 119 -30.50 28.89 8.05
CA GLU A 119 -31.32 28.96 9.26
C GLU A 119 -31.57 27.55 9.82
N GLU A 120 -31.81 26.57 8.95
CA GLU A 120 -31.95 25.16 9.34
C GLU A 120 -30.65 24.61 9.95
N VAL A 121 -29.49 24.96 9.37
CA VAL A 121 -28.18 24.59 9.91
C VAL A 121 -27.94 25.23 11.27
N ASP A 122 -28.15 26.54 11.39
CA ASP A 122 -27.93 27.29 12.63
C ASP A 122 -28.81 26.73 13.76
N ARG A 123 -30.11 26.49 13.49
CA ARG A 123 -31.04 25.87 14.45
C ARG A 123 -30.62 24.46 14.86
N PHE A 124 -30.19 23.64 13.90
CA PHE A 124 -29.71 22.28 14.18
C PHE A 124 -28.46 22.32 15.09
N LEU A 125 -27.50 23.20 14.80
CA LEU A 125 -26.29 23.34 15.59
C LEU A 125 -26.60 23.81 17.01
N GLN A 126 -27.46 24.82 17.15
CA GLN A 126 -27.85 25.36 18.44
C GLN A 126 -28.55 24.30 19.30
N ASN A 127 -29.48 23.54 18.76
CA ASN A 127 -30.14 22.45 19.48
C ASN A 127 -29.17 21.32 19.89
N THR A 128 -28.15 21.05 19.06
CA THR A 128 -27.20 19.96 19.29
C THR A 128 -26.13 20.34 20.33
N MET A 129 -25.72 21.61 20.38
CA MET A 129 -24.56 22.08 21.14
C MET A 129 -24.91 22.84 22.41
N SER A 130 -26.13 23.37 22.53
CA SER A 130 -26.57 24.07 23.73
C SER A 130 -26.82 23.12 24.90
N ASP A 131 -26.54 23.60 26.11
CA ASP A 131 -26.81 22.89 27.36
C ASP A 131 -27.36 23.87 28.39
N PRO A 132 -28.70 23.96 28.53
CA PRO A 132 -29.33 24.80 29.54
C PRO A 132 -28.90 24.49 30.98
N LEU A 133 -28.40 23.26 31.23
CA LEU A 133 -27.98 22.79 32.54
C LEU A 133 -26.44 22.75 32.69
N ARG A 134 -25.70 23.42 31.80
CA ARG A 134 -24.21 23.43 31.79
C ARG A 134 -23.60 23.80 33.15
N GLY A 135 -24.19 24.79 33.82
CA GLY A 135 -23.74 25.25 35.13
C GLY A 135 -24.17 24.36 36.30
N GLN A 136 -25.10 23.43 36.10
CA GLN A 136 -25.62 22.55 37.15
C GLN A 136 -24.82 21.25 37.21
N ASP A 137 -24.34 20.89 38.40
CA ASP A 137 -23.67 19.62 38.63
C ASP A 137 -24.60 18.42 38.40
N LEU A 138 -24.02 17.25 38.08
CA LEU A 138 -24.78 16.00 37.83
C LEU A 138 -25.36 15.38 39.11
N GLY A 139 -25.02 15.91 40.29
CA GLY A 139 -25.40 15.35 41.59
C GLY A 139 -24.60 14.09 41.95
N PRO A 140 -24.53 13.72 43.24
CA PRO A 140 -23.82 12.53 43.69
C PRO A 140 -24.51 11.26 43.18
N ASN A 141 -23.73 10.27 42.78
CA ASN A 141 -24.25 8.97 42.38
C ASN A 141 -23.50 7.85 43.10
N ARG A 142 -24.19 7.18 44.03
CA ARG A 142 -23.62 6.12 44.89
C ARG A 142 -23.21 4.87 44.12
N ALA A 143 -23.70 4.69 42.90
CA ALA A 143 -23.33 3.55 42.06
C ALA A 143 -21.94 3.72 41.42
N LEU A 144 -21.35 4.92 41.44
CA LEU A 144 -20.05 5.17 40.84
C LEU A 144 -18.93 4.48 41.62
N ILE A 145 -18.13 3.68 40.91
CA ILE A 145 -16.96 3.01 41.49
C ILE A 145 -15.77 3.98 41.48
N SER A 146 -15.23 4.27 42.66
CA SER A 146 -14.00 5.05 42.79
C SER A 146 -12.77 4.15 42.56
N PRO A 147 -11.87 4.49 41.63
CA PRO A 147 -10.65 3.72 41.40
C PRO A 147 -9.65 3.92 42.54
N ALA A 148 -8.68 3.01 42.65
CA ALA A 148 -7.59 3.14 43.61
C ALA A 148 -6.72 4.38 43.33
N PRO A 149 -6.01 4.92 44.34
CA PRO A 149 -5.00 5.96 44.15
C PRO A 149 -3.95 5.56 43.09
N PRO A 150 -3.34 6.55 42.40
CA PRO A 150 -2.42 6.26 41.29
C PRO A 150 -1.12 5.62 41.79
N SER A 151 -0.72 4.52 41.15
CA SER A 151 0.60 3.88 41.32
C SER A 151 1.72 4.57 40.54
N ALA A 152 1.37 5.34 39.51
CA ALA A 152 2.30 6.09 38.67
C ALA A 152 1.84 7.54 38.52
N GLU A 153 2.75 8.48 38.80
CA GLU A 153 2.44 9.91 38.71
C GLU A 153 2.25 10.42 37.27
N PHE A 154 1.44 11.47 37.14
CA PHE A 154 1.28 12.17 35.88
C PHE A 154 2.52 13.02 35.56
N LYS A 155 2.98 12.97 34.30
CA LYS A 155 4.13 13.77 33.84
C LYS A 155 3.80 15.28 33.74
N LEU A 156 4.05 16.03 34.82
CA LEU A 156 3.77 17.47 34.93
C LEU A 156 4.86 18.39 34.34
N ALA A 157 6.04 17.86 34.00
CA ALA A 157 7.13 18.63 33.39
C ALA A 157 6.71 19.31 32.07
N GLU A 158 7.36 20.42 31.68
CA GLU A 158 7.05 21.10 30.41
C GLU A 158 7.17 20.14 29.20
N PRO A 159 6.39 20.33 28.12
CA PRO A 159 6.56 19.57 26.88
C PRO A 159 8.00 19.71 26.35
N SER A 160 8.66 18.58 26.07
CA SER A 160 10.00 18.57 25.50
C SER A 160 9.96 18.84 23.99
N LEU A 161 11.05 19.39 23.44
CA LEU A 161 11.16 19.58 21.98
C LEU A 161 11.11 18.23 21.23
N LYS A 162 11.55 17.14 21.88
CA LYS A 162 11.47 15.77 21.33
C LYS A 162 10.02 15.34 21.14
N GLU A 163 9.17 15.46 22.18
CA GLU A 163 7.73 15.15 22.09
C GLU A 163 7.04 15.97 20.99
N VAL A 164 7.38 17.26 20.87
CA VAL A 164 6.84 18.13 19.81
C VAL A 164 7.26 17.66 18.42
N LYS A 165 8.54 17.33 18.22
CA LYS A 165 9.05 16.81 16.94
C LYS A 165 8.37 15.50 16.58
N GLU A 166 8.23 14.58 17.53
CA GLU A 166 7.56 13.28 17.32
C GLU A 166 6.09 13.47 16.93
N ALA A 167 5.35 14.33 17.64
CA ALA A 167 3.96 14.65 17.33
C ALA A 167 3.80 15.23 15.91
N VAL A 168 4.67 16.16 15.51
CA VAL A 168 4.66 16.75 14.16
C VAL A 168 5.01 15.73 13.10
N MET A 169 6.05 14.92 13.32
CA MET A 169 6.52 13.95 12.33
C MET A 169 5.50 12.82 12.11
N ALA A 170 4.81 12.40 13.16
CA ALA A 170 3.73 11.41 13.10
C ALA A 170 2.49 11.90 12.31
N ALA A 171 2.22 13.21 12.29
CA ALA A 171 1.06 13.77 11.60
C ALA A 171 1.17 13.68 10.07
N ARG A 172 0.05 13.56 9.36
CA ARG A 172 0.07 13.54 7.88
C ARG A 172 0.27 14.95 7.32
N SER A 173 1.25 15.11 6.44
CA SER A 173 1.58 16.42 5.84
C SER A 173 0.45 17.02 4.99
N SER A 174 -0.47 16.18 4.49
CA SER A 174 -1.65 16.55 3.71
C SER A 174 -2.93 16.71 4.54
N SER A 175 -2.85 16.63 5.87
CA SER A 175 -4.00 16.90 6.74
C SER A 175 -4.46 18.34 6.58
N SER A 176 -5.77 18.53 6.41
CA SER A 176 -6.36 19.86 6.22
C SER A 176 -6.13 20.76 7.44
N PRO A 177 -5.72 22.02 7.25
CA PRO A 177 -5.63 22.99 8.33
C PRO A 177 -7.02 23.41 8.80
N GLY A 178 -7.10 23.95 10.02
CA GLY A 178 -8.29 24.64 10.53
C GLY A 178 -8.33 26.11 10.08
N PRO A 179 -9.08 26.96 10.81
CA PRO A 179 -9.24 28.39 10.49
C PRO A 179 -7.93 29.16 10.29
N SER A 180 -6.83 28.73 10.92
CA SER A 180 -5.52 29.36 10.75
C SER A 180 -4.91 29.21 9.35
N GLY A 181 -5.38 28.25 8.54
CA GLY A 181 -4.86 27.98 7.19
C GLY A 181 -3.45 27.37 7.15
N VAL A 182 -2.77 27.18 8.29
CA VAL A 182 -1.39 26.68 8.36
C VAL A 182 -1.36 25.15 8.41
N PRO A 183 -0.79 24.45 7.41
CA PRO A 183 -0.73 22.99 7.41
C PRO A 183 0.50 22.44 8.15
N TYR A 184 0.43 21.16 8.55
CA TYR A 184 1.56 20.43 9.16
C TYR A 184 2.84 20.46 8.34
N ARG A 185 2.74 20.56 7.00
CA ARG A 185 3.90 20.66 6.10
C ARG A 185 4.83 21.81 6.48
N VAL A 186 4.29 22.95 6.91
CA VAL A 186 5.09 24.12 7.31
C VAL A 186 5.95 23.77 8.53
N TYR A 187 5.33 23.20 9.57
CA TYR A 187 6.04 22.78 10.79
C TYR A 187 7.07 21.67 10.57
N LYS A 188 6.85 20.78 9.59
CA LYS A 188 7.82 19.75 9.19
C LYS A 188 9.03 20.31 8.44
N GLN A 189 8.82 21.31 7.59
CA GLN A 189 9.85 21.86 6.71
C GLN A 189 10.58 23.06 7.32
N CYS A 190 10.05 23.67 8.38
CA CYS A 190 10.60 24.87 9.01
C CYS A 190 10.98 24.61 10.50
N PRO A 191 12.16 24.04 10.80
CA PRO A 191 12.54 23.70 12.17
C PRO A 191 12.60 24.89 13.13
N LYS A 192 13.07 26.06 12.67
CA LYS A 192 13.13 27.29 13.48
C LYS A 192 11.74 27.74 13.95
N LEU A 193 10.74 27.61 13.07
CA LEU A 193 9.35 27.91 13.38
C LEU A 193 8.82 26.94 14.45
N LEU A 194 9.15 25.65 14.33
CA LEU A 194 8.77 24.64 15.30
C LEU A 194 9.37 24.89 16.68
N VAL A 195 10.63 25.32 16.75
CA VAL A 195 11.29 25.69 18.02
C VAL A 195 10.62 26.92 18.67
N ARG A 196 10.27 27.94 17.87
CA ARG A 196 9.51 29.10 18.39
C ARG A 196 8.14 28.67 18.92
N PHE A 197 7.44 27.81 18.18
CA PHE A 197 6.16 27.28 18.62
C PHE A 197 6.29 26.48 19.92
N TRP A 198 7.30 25.62 20.04
CA TRP A 198 7.60 24.90 21.27
C TRP A 198 7.78 25.83 22.47
N LYS A 199 8.52 26.94 22.33
CA LYS A 199 8.66 27.94 23.41
C LYS A 199 7.30 28.49 23.87
N ILE A 200 6.40 28.78 22.93
CA ILE A 200 5.03 29.24 23.23
C ILE A 200 4.24 28.15 23.99
N MET A 201 4.35 26.89 23.59
CA MET A 201 3.70 25.77 24.27
C MET A 201 4.11 25.67 25.75
N LYS A 202 5.37 25.97 26.08
CA LYS A 202 5.84 25.97 27.48
C LYS A 202 5.21 27.08 28.31
N VAL A 203 5.01 28.25 27.70
CA VAL A 203 4.31 29.37 28.37
C VAL A 203 2.85 28.99 28.64
N ILE A 204 2.16 28.39 27.67
CA ILE A 204 0.79 27.89 27.81
C ILE A 204 0.73 26.83 28.93
N TRP A 205 1.67 25.89 28.96
CA TRP A 205 1.77 24.86 29.99
C TRP A 205 2.00 25.42 31.39
N ARG A 206 2.82 26.48 31.53
CA ARG A 206 3.04 27.17 32.81
C ARG A 206 1.81 27.90 33.29
N ARG A 207 1.17 28.67 32.40
CA ARG A 207 0.02 29.51 32.75
C ARG A 207 -1.29 28.72 32.92
N GLY A 208 -1.40 27.52 32.36
CA GLY A 208 -2.63 26.72 32.41
C GLY A 208 -3.77 27.31 31.56
N ARG A 209 -3.46 28.21 30.62
CA ARG A 209 -4.45 28.92 29.79
C ARG A 209 -4.17 28.72 28.30
N VAL A 210 -5.17 28.20 27.60
CA VAL A 210 -5.15 27.94 26.16
C VAL A 210 -5.48 29.23 25.41
N THR A 211 -4.80 29.46 24.29
CA THR A 211 -5.07 30.64 23.45
C THR A 211 -6.47 30.57 22.81
N THR A 212 -7.18 31.69 22.77
CA THR A 212 -8.52 31.82 22.17
C THR A 212 -8.58 31.33 20.71
N GLN A 213 -7.52 31.54 19.93
CA GLN A 213 -7.40 31.05 18.55
C GLN A 213 -7.53 29.52 18.43
N TRP A 214 -7.21 28.77 19.49
CA TRP A 214 -7.33 27.31 19.49
C TRP A 214 -8.72 26.85 19.88
N ARG A 215 -9.53 27.72 20.49
CA ARG A 215 -10.91 27.47 20.89
C ARG A 215 -11.91 27.71 19.75
N SER A 216 -11.45 27.58 18.50
CA SER A 216 -12.28 27.76 17.31
C SER A 216 -12.06 26.65 16.30
N ALA A 217 -13.13 26.22 15.65
CA ALA A 217 -13.11 25.18 14.64
C ALA A 217 -13.98 25.51 13.42
N GLU A 218 -13.53 25.03 12.26
CA GLU A 218 -14.33 25.03 11.04
C GLU A 218 -14.88 23.62 10.79
N GLY A 219 -16.18 23.43 10.94
CA GLY A 219 -16.88 22.20 10.66
C GLY A 219 -17.03 21.96 9.17
N VAL A 220 -16.84 20.70 8.76
CA VAL A 220 -17.12 20.24 7.40
C VAL A 220 -18.06 19.06 7.46
N TRP A 221 -19.11 19.10 6.63
CA TRP A 221 -20.04 18.00 6.49
C TRP A 221 -19.44 16.85 5.69
N ILE A 222 -19.59 15.64 6.22
CA ILE A 222 -19.22 14.42 5.54
C ILE A 222 -20.45 13.52 5.46
N PRO A 223 -20.85 13.06 4.26
CA PRO A 223 -21.98 12.16 4.12
C PRO A 223 -21.71 10.84 4.85
N LYS A 224 -22.71 10.33 5.57
CA LYS A 224 -22.69 9.03 6.26
C LYS A 224 -22.99 7.89 5.29
N GLU A 225 -23.82 8.16 4.30
CA GLU A 225 -24.35 7.21 3.32
C GLU A 225 -24.27 7.76 1.88
N GLU A 226 -24.68 6.95 0.92
CA GLU A 226 -24.71 7.30 -0.50
C GLU A 226 -25.91 8.21 -0.78
N ASP A 227 -25.70 9.21 -1.64
CA ASP A 227 -26.70 10.19 -2.08
C ASP A 227 -27.42 10.92 -0.93
N ALA A 228 -26.68 11.24 0.13
CA ALA A 228 -27.18 12.01 1.27
C ALA A 228 -27.59 13.44 0.87
N SER A 229 -28.75 13.90 1.36
CA SER A 229 -29.29 15.26 1.14
C SER A 229 -29.69 15.96 2.43
N LYS A 230 -30.22 15.23 3.42
CA LYS A 230 -30.72 15.75 4.70
C LYS A 230 -29.62 15.88 5.76
N ILE A 231 -29.71 16.88 6.65
CA ILE A 231 -28.71 17.17 7.70
C ILE A 231 -28.31 15.94 8.52
N GLU A 232 -29.27 15.12 8.93
CA GLU A 232 -29.05 13.91 9.75
C GLU A 232 -28.17 12.84 9.06
N GLN A 233 -28.17 12.83 7.72
CA GLN A 233 -27.38 11.94 6.89
C GLN A 233 -25.92 12.39 6.78
N PHE A 234 -25.57 13.55 7.33
CA PHE A 234 -24.20 14.04 7.42
C PHE A 234 -23.67 13.99 8.85
N ARG A 235 -22.34 13.95 8.97
CA ARG A 235 -21.60 14.15 10.21
C ARG A 235 -20.70 15.37 10.08
N ILE A 236 -20.55 16.13 11.17
CA ILE A 236 -19.64 17.26 11.22
C ILE A 236 -18.27 16.78 11.66
N ILE A 237 -17.23 17.10 10.89
CA ILE A 237 -15.83 16.97 11.32
C ILE A 237 -15.25 18.36 11.53
N SER A 238 -14.68 18.57 12.71
CA SER A 238 -14.09 19.85 13.10
C SER A 238 -12.65 19.97 12.60
N LEU A 239 -12.39 20.94 11.75
CA LEU A 239 -11.04 21.33 11.33
C LEU A 239 -10.45 22.29 12.37
N LEU A 240 -9.63 21.76 13.26
CA LEU A 240 -8.93 22.55 14.30
C LEU A 240 -7.61 23.11 13.77
N CYS A 241 -7.15 24.21 14.37
CA CYS A 241 -5.81 24.76 14.14
C CYS A 241 -4.73 23.69 14.38
N VAL A 242 -3.67 23.70 13.57
CA VAL A 242 -2.62 22.68 13.65
C VAL A 242 -1.80 22.82 14.93
N GLU A 243 -1.61 24.05 15.38
CA GLU A 243 -0.92 24.40 16.62
C GLU A 243 -1.59 23.74 17.83
N GLY A 244 -2.91 23.93 18.00
CA GLY A 244 -3.68 23.28 19.06
C GLY A 244 -3.64 21.75 18.95
N LYS A 245 -3.77 21.19 17.74
CA LYS A 245 -3.67 19.73 17.53
C LYS A 245 -2.32 19.17 17.98
N ILE A 246 -1.21 19.86 17.73
CA ILE A 246 0.13 19.43 18.18
C ILE A 246 0.20 19.45 19.71
N PHE A 247 -0.28 20.52 20.34
CA PHE A 247 -0.28 20.65 21.80
C PHE A 247 -1.14 19.57 22.47
N PHE A 248 -2.40 19.45 22.06
CA PHE A 248 -3.31 18.45 22.63
C PHE A 248 -2.96 17.02 22.24
N LYS A 249 -2.12 16.79 21.22
CA LYS A 249 -1.56 15.46 20.96
C LYS A 249 -0.63 15.02 22.10
N ILE A 250 0.21 15.93 22.61
CA ILE A 250 1.11 15.66 23.72
C ILE A 250 0.33 15.47 25.02
N VAL A 251 -0.62 16.37 25.31
CA VAL A 251 -1.51 16.25 26.49
C VAL A 251 -2.26 14.91 26.45
N SER A 252 -2.84 14.56 25.30
CA SER A 252 -3.55 13.30 25.10
C SER A 252 -2.65 12.09 25.30
N GLN A 253 -1.42 12.08 24.77
CA GLN A 253 -0.49 10.97 24.99
C GLN A 253 -0.16 10.79 26.47
N ARG A 254 0.18 11.87 27.17
CA ARG A 254 0.49 11.82 28.60
C ARG A 254 -0.70 11.39 29.45
N LEU A 255 -1.91 11.86 29.11
CA LEU A 255 -3.14 11.44 29.76
C LEU A 255 -3.40 9.95 29.53
N THR A 256 -3.34 9.48 28.29
CA THR A 256 -3.53 8.05 27.99
C THR A 256 -2.47 7.18 28.69
N ASP A 257 -1.21 7.58 28.69
CA ASP A 257 -0.14 6.84 29.38
C ASP A 257 -0.39 6.76 30.89
N PHE A 258 -0.83 7.86 31.51
CA PHE A 258 -1.21 7.90 32.93
C PHE A 258 -2.41 7.00 33.22
N LEU A 259 -3.47 7.07 32.41
CA LEU A 259 -4.67 6.24 32.59
C LEU A 259 -4.35 4.74 32.47
N LEU A 260 -3.49 4.36 31.52
CA LEU A 260 -3.13 2.96 31.30
C LEU A 260 -2.19 2.42 32.38
N LYS A 261 -1.17 3.18 32.81
CA LYS A 261 -0.24 2.74 33.87
C LYS A 261 -0.93 2.53 35.21
N ASN A 262 -1.98 3.29 35.49
CA ASN A 262 -2.76 3.22 36.72
C ASN A 262 -3.98 2.28 36.61
N ASN A 263 -4.15 1.56 35.50
CA ASN A 263 -5.30 0.68 35.24
C ASN A 263 -6.67 1.40 35.37
N TYR A 264 -6.71 2.69 35.06
CA TYR A 264 -7.93 3.52 35.11
C TYR A 264 -8.86 3.30 33.93
N ILE A 265 -8.35 2.75 32.82
CA ILE A 265 -9.16 2.23 31.73
C ILE A 265 -8.97 0.72 31.72
N ASP A 266 -10.06 -0.03 31.93
CA ASP A 266 -10.03 -1.49 31.77
C ASP A 266 -10.09 -1.82 30.27
N THR A 267 -8.97 -2.27 29.73
CA THR A 267 -8.86 -2.64 28.31
C THR A 267 -9.69 -3.86 27.93
N SER A 268 -10.16 -4.66 28.89
CA SER A 268 -11.10 -5.75 28.63
C SER A 268 -12.53 -5.28 28.39
N VAL A 269 -12.83 -4.07 28.85
CA VAL A 269 -14.13 -3.41 28.68
C VAL A 269 -14.06 -2.40 27.55
N GLN A 270 -13.20 -1.39 27.62
CA GLN A 270 -13.09 -0.34 26.61
C GLN A 270 -11.83 -0.51 25.76
N THR A 271 -12.03 -0.93 24.51
CA THR A 271 -10.93 -1.17 23.56
C THR A 271 -10.80 -0.08 22.49
N GLY A 272 -11.80 0.80 22.38
CA GLY A 272 -11.86 1.86 21.39
C GLY A 272 -10.88 3.00 21.68
N GLY A 273 -10.06 3.35 20.68
CA GLY A 273 -9.15 4.50 20.78
C GLY A 273 -7.92 4.29 21.66
N ILE A 274 -7.71 3.08 22.21
CA ILE A 274 -6.58 2.75 23.08
C ILE A 274 -5.34 2.37 22.24
N PRO A 275 -4.18 3.02 22.45
CA PRO A 275 -2.95 2.68 21.74
C PRO A 275 -2.49 1.25 22.02
N GLY A 276 -2.03 0.55 20.98
CA GLY A 276 -1.46 -0.80 21.12
C GLY A 276 -2.49 -1.94 21.11
N VAL A 277 -3.78 -1.64 21.33
CA VAL A 277 -4.85 -2.63 21.39
C VAL A 277 -5.54 -2.76 20.02
N PRO A 278 -5.58 -3.94 19.39
CA PRO A 278 -6.33 -4.19 18.16
C PRO A 278 -7.85 -4.32 18.43
N GLY A 279 -8.43 -3.30 19.07
CA GLY A 279 -9.73 -3.39 19.74
C GLY A 279 -10.90 -3.87 18.88
N CYS A 280 -10.96 -3.47 17.60
CA CYS A 280 -12.02 -3.92 16.70
C CYS A 280 -11.98 -5.43 16.42
N LEU A 281 -10.78 -6.03 16.31
CA LEU A 281 -10.63 -7.47 16.10
C LEU A 281 -10.89 -8.23 17.40
N GLU A 282 -10.33 -7.78 18.53
CA GLU A 282 -10.55 -8.43 19.83
C GLU A 282 -12.01 -8.43 20.24
N HIS A 283 -12.70 -7.29 20.07
CA HIS A 283 -14.13 -7.17 20.33
C HIS A 283 -14.95 -8.15 19.47
N ASN A 284 -14.74 -8.13 18.15
CA ASN A 284 -15.46 -9.02 17.24
C ASN A 284 -15.11 -10.50 17.46
N GLY A 285 -13.85 -10.79 17.78
CA GLY A 285 -13.34 -12.13 18.04
C GLY A 285 -14.03 -12.76 19.26
N VAL A 286 -14.09 -12.04 20.38
CA VAL A 286 -14.75 -12.51 21.61
C VAL A 286 -16.25 -12.66 21.40
N VAL A 287 -16.93 -11.65 20.83
CA VAL A 287 -18.38 -11.71 20.60
C VAL A 287 -18.73 -12.87 19.66
N THR A 288 -18.00 -13.03 18.55
CA THR A 288 -18.21 -14.15 17.61
C THR A 288 -17.92 -15.49 18.27
N GLN A 289 -16.88 -15.59 19.11
CA GLN A 289 -16.54 -16.81 19.84
C GLN A 289 -17.69 -17.24 20.75
N LEU A 290 -18.22 -16.32 21.58
CA LEU A 290 -19.29 -16.61 22.52
C LEU A 290 -20.60 -17.01 21.84
N ILE A 291 -21.01 -16.28 20.80
CA ILE A 291 -22.19 -16.62 19.98
C ILE A 291 -22.04 -18.03 19.40
N ARG A 292 -20.84 -18.35 18.89
CA ARG A 292 -20.56 -19.65 18.30
C ARG A 292 -20.56 -20.77 19.33
N GLU A 293 -19.94 -20.57 20.49
CA GLU A 293 -19.93 -21.55 21.58
C GLU A 293 -21.37 -21.85 22.03
N ALA A 294 -22.18 -20.82 22.28
CA ALA A 294 -23.59 -20.99 22.66
C ALA A 294 -24.40 -21.72 21.57
N HIS A 295 -24.13 -21.44 20.30
CA HIS A 295 -24.77 -22.15 19.18
C HIS A 295 -24.36 -23.63 19.10
N GLU A 296 -23.06 -23.92 19.15
CA GLU A 296 -22.50 -25.27 19.01
C GLU A 296 -22.81 -26.15 20.23
N SER A 297 -22.82 -25.59 21.44
CA SER A 297 -23.08 -26.32 22.69
C SER A 297 -24.57 -26.42 23.06
N LYS A 298 -25.48 -25.92 22.22
CA LYS A 298 -26.90 -25.75 22.55
C LYS A 298 -27.12 -24.96 23.85
N GLY A 299 -26.26 -23.98 24.12
CA GLY A 299 -26.31 -23.11 25.30
C GLY A 299 -27.31 -21.95 25.17
N GLU A 300 -27.23 -21.03 26.13
CA GLU A 300 -28.01 -19.81 26.20
C GLU A 300 -27.09 -18.58 26.20
N LEU A 301 -27.49 -17.54 25.47
CA LEU A 301 -26.75 -16.28 25.40
C LEU A 301 -27.72 -15.16 25.01
N ALA A 302 -27.67 -14.03 25.71
CA ALA A 302 -28.32 -12.79 25.29
C ALA A 302 -27.24 -11.76 24.96
N VAL A 303 -27.38 -11.12 23.80
CA VAL A 303 -26.47 -10.07 23.33
C VAL A 303 -27.29 -8.83 22.98
N LEU A 304 -26.92 -7.67 23.52
CA LEU A 304 -27.46 -6.37 23.11
C LEU A 304 -26.33 -5.53 22.53
N TRP A 305 -26.60 -4.87 21.42
CA TRP A 305 -25.75 -3.85 20.87
C TRP A 305 -26.45 -2.52 21.04
N LEU A 306 -25.82 -1.58 21.74
CA LEU A 306 -26.42 -0.31 22.12
C LEU A 306 -25.66 0.83 21.43
N ASP A 307 -26.41 1.76 20.84
CA ASP A 307 -25.90 2.96 20.16
C ASP A 307 -26.30 4.20 20.96
N LEU A 308 -25.38 5.16 21.14
CA LEU A 308 -25.65 6.42 21.85
C LEU A 308 -26.17 7.51 20.90
N THR A 309 -27.17 8.27 21.35
CA THR A 309 -27.61 9.46 20.63
C THR A 309 -26.54 10.55 20.70
N ASN A 310 -26.02 10.94 19.52
CA ASN A 310 -25.02 12.00 19.38
C ASN A 310 -23.79 11.82 20.30
N ALA A 311 -23.25 10.59 20.44
CA ALA A 311 -22.26 10.21 21.45
C ALA A 311 -21.22 11.29 21.85
N TYR A 312 -20.41 11.79 20.91
CA TYR A 312 -19.41 12.83 21.21
C TYR A 312 -20.05 14.17 21.57
N GLY A 313 -21.13 14.55 20.88
CA GLY A 313 -21.81 15.83 21.09
C GLY A 313 -22.71 15.85 22.34
N SER A 314 -23.05 14.69 22.92
CA SER A 314 -23.93 14.60 24.08
C SER A 314 -23.21 14.57 25.42
N ILE A 315 -21.89 14.38 25.47
CA ILE A 315 -21.12 14.37 26.73
C ILE A 315 -21.17 15.74 27.41
N PRO A 316 -21.74 15.87 28.63
CA PRO A 316 -21.68 17.11 29.37
C PRO A 316 -20.26 17.40 29.86
N HIS A 317 -19.85 18.66 29.89
CA HIS A 317 -18.52 19.04 30.41
C HIS A 317 -18.36 18.67 31.90
N LYS A 318 -19.46 18.69 32.68
CA LYS A 318 -19.49 18.23 34.06
C LYS A 318 -19.18 16.74 34.23
N LEU A 319 -19.56 15.90 33.27
CA LEU A 319 -19.18 14.49 33.29
C LEU A 319 -17.66 14.33 33.08
N VAL A 320 -17.08 15.13 32.19
CA VAL A 320 -15.62 15.15 31.96
C VAL A 320 -14.88 15.61 33.21
N GLU A 321 -15.38 16.65 33.88
CA GLU A 321 -14.82 17.15 35.14
C GLU A 321 -14.82 16.06 36.23
N ILE A 322 -15.97 15.42 36.46
CA ILE A 322 -16.11 14.30 37.41
C ILE A 322 -15.16 13.17 37.02
N ALA A 323 -15.07 12.82 35.73
CA ALA A 323 -14.25 11.73 35.27
C ALA A 323 -12.75 11.96 35.51
N LEU A 324 -12.27 13.18 35.26
CA LEU A 324 -10.89 13.57 35.52
C LEU A 324 -10.57 13.59 37.02
N HIS A 325 -11.51 14.09 37.83
CA HIS A 325 -11.36 14.15 39.28
C HIS A 325 -11.32 12.74 39.91
N LEU A 326 -12.27 11.89 39.56
CA LEU A 326 -12.41 10.53 40.10
C LEU A 326 -11.18 9.65 39.81
N HIS A 327 -10.49 9.90 38.68
CA HIS A 327 -9.28 9.19 38.29
C HIS A 327 -8.00 9.95 38.64
N HIS A 328 -8.04 10.83 39.63
CA HIS A 328 -6.86 11.49 40.20
C HIS A 328 -6.01 12.25 39.17
N VAL A 329 -6.62 12.77 38.10
CA VAL A 329 -5.88 13.62 37.15
C VAL A 329 -5.55 14.93 37.85
N PRO A 330 -4.28 15.40 37.82
CA PRO A 330 -3.89 16.60 38.53
C PRO A 330 -4.74 17.83 38.14
N SER A 331 -5.10 18.65 39.12
CA SER A 331 -5.93 19.87 38.94
C SER A 331 -5.42 20.74 37.79
N LYS A 332 -4.12 21.01 37.75
CA LYS A 332 -3.48 21.77 36.66
C LYS A 332 -3.83 21.27 35.25
N ILE A 333 -3.89 19.96 35.05
CA ILE A 333 -4.21 19.35 33.75
C ILE A 333 -5.72 19.36 33.52
N LYS A 334 -6.52 19.09 34.55
CA LYS A 334 -7.98 19.22 34.52
C LYS A 334 -8.38 20.63 34.09
N ASP A 335 -7.85 21.65 34.75
CA ASP A 335 -8.17 23.06 34.51
C ASP A 335 -7.74 23.49 33.11
N LEU A 336 -6.58 23.03 32.63
CA LEU A 336 -6.13 23.26 31.24
C LEU A 336 -7.07 22.66 30.20
N ILE A 337 -7.65 21.47 30.47
CA ILE A 337 -8.60 20.81 29.59
C ILE A 337 -9.95 21.53 29.65
N LEU A 338 -10.45 21.90 30.82
CA LEU A 338 -11.70 22.65 30.97
C LEU A 338 -11.61 24.03 30.32
N ASP A 339 -10.49 24.73 30.50
CA ASP A 339 -10.19 26.02 29.86
C ASP A 339 -10.23 25.94 28.32
N TYR A 340 -9.91 24.78 27.73
CA TYR A 340 -10.03 24.57 26.29
C TYR A 340 -11.49 24.54 25.82
N TYR A 341 -12.40 23.98 26.63
CA TYR A 341 -13.82 23.79 26.28
C TYR A 341 -14.72 24.96 26.73
N ASP A 342 -14.24 25.86 27.59
CA ASP A 342 -15.03 26.91 28.24
C ASP A 342 -15.75 27.90 27.28
N ASP A 343 -15.07 28.37 26.23
CA ASP A 343 -15.64 29.20 25.14
C ASP A 343 -15.22 28.63 23.79
N PHE A 344 -15.46 27.34 23.60
CA PHE A 344 -15.15 26.69 22.34
C PHE A 344 -16.22 26.98 21.29
N ARG A 345 -15.83 27.59 20.17
CA ARG A 345 -16.75 27.98 19.09
C ARG A 345 -16.56 27.13 17.84
N LEU A 346 -17.68 26.75 17.23
CA LEU A 346 -17.72 26.03 15.98
C LEU A 346 -18.66 26.75 15.02
N ARG A 347 -18.25 26.87 13.76
CA ARG A 347 -19.17 27.13 12.64
C ARG A 347 -18.97 26.06 11.59
N VAL A 348 -19.92 25.89 10.69
CA VAL A 348 -19.86 24.85 9.66
C VAL A 348 -20.01 25.49 8.27
N THR A 349 -19.19 25.03 7.32
CA THR A 349 -19.21 25.51 5.93
C THR A 349 -19.54 24.39 4.93
N THR A 350 -20.49 24.65 4.04
CA THR A 350 -20.90 23.79 2.91
C THR A 350 -20.94 24.57 1.61
N GLY A 351 -19.97 24.35 0.72
CA GLY A 351 -19.95 25.05 -0.57
C GLY A 351 -19.84 26.56 -0.37
N SER A 352 -20.88 27.30 -0.73
CA SER A 352 -21.00 28.76 -0.54
C SER A 352 -21.70 29.16 0.77
N LEU A 353 -22.26 28.21 1.52
CA LEU A 353 -23.00 28.48 2.75
C LEU A 353 -22.09 28.31 3.98
N THR A 354 -22.07 29.31 4.86
CA THR A 354 -21.34 29.28 6.12
C THR A 354 -22.29 29.67 7.26
N SER A 355 -22.36 28.82 8.30
CA SER A 355 -23.20 29.05 9.48
C SER A 355 -22.66 30.19 10.35
N THR A 356 -23.47 30.64 11.30
CA THR A 356 -23.00 31.47 12.41
C THR A 356 -22.05 30.68 13.33
N TRP A 357 -21.30 31.41 14.15
CA TRP A 357 -20.49 30.81 15.22
C TRP A 357 -21.41 30.38 16.36
N GLN A 358 -21.32 29.11 16.72
CA GLN A 358 -22.09 28.48 17.79
C GLN A 358 -21.15 28.10 18.93
N CYS A 359 -21.59 28.32 20.18
CA CYS A 359 -20.85 27.91 21.36
C CYS A 359 -21.09 26.43 21.65
N LEU A 360 -20.03 25.69 21.99
CA LEU A 360 -20.10 24.29 22.37
C LEU A 360 -20.31 24.19 23.89
N GLU A 361 -21.57 24.23 24.33
CA GLU A 361 -21.93 24.18 25.76
C GLU A 361 -21.94 22.75 26.31
N LYS A 362 -22.25 21.77 25.47
CA LYS A 362 -22.03 20.33 25.72
C LYS A 362 -21.33 19.66 24.54
N GLY A 363 -20.72 18.52 24.84
CA GLY A 363 -20.03 17.68 23.89
C GLY A 363 -18.52 17.91 23.85
N ILE A 364 -17.83 16.92 23.31
CA ILE A 364 -16.40 16.93 23.01
C ILE A 364 -16.17 17.00 21.50
N ILE A 365 -15.15 17.75 21.09
CA ILE A 365 -14.95 18.11 19.69
C ILE A 365 -14.51 16.91 18.86
N THR A 366 -15.22 16.64 17.77
CA THR A 366 -14.85 15.60 16.79
C THR A 366 -13.59 15.99 16.02
N GLY A 367 -12.54 15.17 16.10
CA GLY A 367 -11.26 15.42 15.41
C GLY A 367 -10.18 16.07 16.28
N CYS A 368 -10.46 16.40 17.54
CA CYS A 368 -9.42 16.71 18.53
C CYS A 368 -8.84 15.42 19.11
N THR A 369 -7.53 15.40 19.39
CA THR A 369 -6.85 14.22 19.93
C THR A 369 -7.20 13.97 21.40
N ILE A 370 -7.42 15.03 22.18
CA ILE A 370 -7.78 14.91 23.61
C ILE A 370 -9.19 14.36 23.81
N SER A 371 -10.11 14.57 22.85
CA SER A 371 -11.48 14.06 22.94
C SER A 371 -11.55 12.54 23.10
N VAL A 372 -10.63 11.78 22.49
CA VAL A 372 -10.62 10.31 22.55
C VAL A 372 -10.46 9.79 23.98
N PRO A 373 -9.37 10.10 24.72
CA PRO A 373 -9.23 9.62 26.09
C PRO A 373 -10.30 10.19 27.04
N LEU A 374 -10.81 11.40 26.82
CA LEU A 374 -11.90 11.96 27.63
C LEU A 374 -13.20 11.15 27.45
N PHE A 375 -13.54 10.80 26.20
CA PHE A 375 -14.67 9.92 25.90
C PHE A 375 -14.51 8.56 26.58
N SER A 376 -13.36 7.92 26.36
CA SER A 376 -13.07 6.59 26.91
C SER A 376 -13.17 6.59 28.44
N LEU A 377 -12.65 7.63 29.10
CA LEU A 377 -12.70 7.76 30.56
C LEU A 377 -14.13 7.96 31.08
N ALA A 378 -14.89 8.88 30.46
CA ALA A 378 -16.29 9.13 30.84
C ALA A 378 -17.15 7.87 30.68
N MET A 379 -17.01 7.17 29.56
CA MET A 379 -17.74 5.92 29.33
C MET A 379 -17.28 4.78 30.24
N ASN A 380 -15.97 4.70 30.57
CA ASN A 380 -15.46 3.67 31.47
C ASN A 380 -16.13 3.73 32.85
N ILE A 381 -16.36 4.92 33.39
CA ILE A 381 -17.06 5.12 34.67
C ILE A 381 -18.47 4.54 34.62
N ILE A 382 -19.22 4.89 33.59
CA ILE A 382 -20.61 4.47 33.41
C ILE A 382 -20.67 2.96 33.24
N VAL A 383 -19.83 2.40 32.35
CA VAL A 383 -19.85 0.98 32.05
C VAL A 383 -19.42 0.15 33.26
N LYS A 384 -18.33 0.53 33.94
CA LYS A 384 -17.85 -0.19 35.12
C LYS A 384 -18.86 -0.20 36.26
N SER A 385 -19.53 0.91 36.47
CA SER A 385 -20.56 1.03 37.49
C SER A 385 -21.79 0.16 37.19
N ALA A 386 -22.06 -0.16 35.92
CA ALA A 386 -23.13 -1.07 35.54
C ALA A 386 -22.73 -2.55 35.66
N GLU A 387 -21.45 -2.93 35.57
CA GLU A 387 -21.02 -4.34 35.58
C GLU A 387 -21.39 -5.10 36.85
N VAL A 388 -21.68 -4.40 37.96
CA VAL A 388 -22.10 -5.01 39.24
C VAL A 388 -23.46 -5.72 39.16
N GLU A 389 -24.31 -5.34 38.20
CA GLU A 389 -25.68 -5.84 38.09
C GLU A 389 -25.74 -7.29 37.60
N CYS A 390 -24.76 -7.73 36.78
CA CYS A 390 -24.75 -9.10 36.25
C CYS A 390 -23.35 -9.57 35.85
N ARG A 391 -23.05 -10.85 36.07
CA ARG A 391 -21.80 -11.46 35.61
C ARG A 391 -21.86 -11.75 34.10
N GLY A 392 -20.75 -11.50 33.41
CA GLY A 392 -20.63 -11.85 31.99
C GLY A 392 -20.49 -13.36 31.74
N PRO A 393 -20.58 -13.79 30.47
CA PRO A 393 -20.57 -15.19 30.09
C PRO A 393 -19.22 -15.87 30.30
N LEU A 394 -19.25 -17.18 30.53
CA LEU A 394 -18.06 -18.02 30.64
C LEU A 394 -17.76 -18.62 29.27
N SER A 395 -16.56 -18.39 28.74
CA SER A 395 -16.11 -19.08 27.52
C SER A 395 -15.85 -20.56 27.80
N ARG A 396 -15.84 -21.37 26.75
CA ARG A 396 -15.50 -22.80 26.84
C ARG A 396 -14.09 -23.05 27.39
N SER A 397 -13.17 -22.11 27.19
CA SER A 397 -11.82 -22.15 27.77
C SER A 397 -11.78 -21.85 29.28
N GLY A 398 -12.92 -21.63 29.93
CA GLY A 398 -13.00 -21.34 31.36
C GLY A 398 -12.75 -19.86 31.72
N THR A 399 -12.66 -18.97 30.73
CA THR A 399 -12.43 -17.54 30.98
C THR A 399 -13.74 -16.77 31.05
N ARG A 400 -13.98 -16.07 32.16
CA ARG A 400 -15.16 -15.22 32.30
C ARG A 400 -14.94 -13.89 31.59
N GLN A 401 -15.79 -13.61 30.60
CA GLN A 401 -15.79 -12.33 29.89
C GLN A 401 -16.53 -11.26 30.70
N PRO A 402 -16.19 -9.98 30.53
CA PRO A 402 -16.98 -8.91 31.12
C PRO A 402 -18.39 -8.89 30.49
N PRO A 403 -19.42 -8.53 31.26
CA PRO A 403 -20.80 -8.47 30.76
C PRO A 403 -20.99 -7.34 29.75
N ILE A 404 -20.09 -6.34 29.73
CA ILE A 404 -20.13 -5.21 28.79
C ILE A 404 -18.76 -5.09 28.13
N ARG A 405 -18.75 -4.98 26.81
CA ARG A 405 -17.59 -4.58 26.01
C ARG A 405 -17.95 -3.36 25.18
N ALA A 406 -17.01 -2.45 25.04
CA ALA A 406 -17.17 -1.17 24.36
C ALA A 406 -16.05 -0.98 23.34
N PHE A 407 -16.43 -0.50 22.16
CA PHE A 407 -15.51 0.10 21.20
C PHE A 407 -15.95 1.55 20.98
N MET A 408 -15.38 2.47 21.76
CA MET A 408 -15.88 3.84 21.88
C MET A 408 -17.36 3.83 22.32
N ASP A 409 -18.25 4.33 21.48
CA ASP A 409 -19.70 4.43 21.67
C ASP A 409 -20.46 3.13 21.35
N ASP A 410 -19.85 2.22 20.58
CA ASP A 410 -20.44 0.92 20.25
C ASP A 410 -20.37 0.00 21.49
N LEU A 411 -21.48 -0.11 22.23
CA LEU A 411 -21.59 -0.95 23.42
C LEU A 411 -22.18 -2.32 23.08
N THR A 412 -21.59 -3.38 23.61
CA THR A 412 -22.04 -4.77 23.48
C THR A 412 -22.21 -5.38 24.86
N VAL A 413 -23.46 -5.61 25.24
CA VAL A 413 -23.85 -6.33 26.46
C VAL A 413 -23.96 -7.81 26.14
N MET A 414 -23.40 -8.68 26.98
CA MET A 414 -23.49 -10.12 26.84
C MET A 414 -23.74 -10.77 28.19
N THR A 415 -24.76 -11.64 28.28
CA THR A 415 -25.07 -12.42 29.47
C THR A 415 -25.53 -13.82 29.10
N THR A 416 -25.51 -14.76 30.04
CA THR A 416 -26.02 -16.13 29.84
C THR A 416 -27.53 -16.24 30.04
N SER A 417 -28.20 -15.19 30.56
CA SER A 417 -29.63 -15.19 30.84
C SER A 417 -30.31 -13.88 30.42
N VAL A 418 -31.55 -14.00 29.93
CA VAL A 418 -32.38 -12.85 29.55
C VAL A 418 -32.68 -11.92 30.74
N PRO A 419 -33.04 -12.41 31.95
CA PRO A 419 -33.24 -11.54 33.11
C PRO A 419 -31.98 -10.75 33.49
N GLY A 420 -30.81 -11.39 33.50
CA GLY A 420 -29.55 -10.71 33.80
C GLY A 420 -29.22 -9.62 32.78
N CYS A 421 -29.56 -9.86 31.50
CA CYS A 421 -29.41 -8.85 30.45
C CYS A 421 -30.32 -7.64 30.68
N ARG A 422 -31.56 -7.86 31.14
CA ARG A 422 -32.52 -6.78 31.47
C ARG A 422 -32.05 -5.94 32.65
N TRP A 423 -31.56 -6.56 33.73
CA TRP A 423 -31.01 -5.82 34.87
C TRP A 423 -29.82 -4.96 34.48
N LEU A 424 -28.91 -5.51 33.66
CA LEU A 424 -27.77 -4.75 33.18
C LEU A 424 -28.18 -3.58 32.28
N LEU A 425 -29.17 -3.78 31.41
CA LEU A 425 -29.72 -2.72 30.55
C LEU A 425 -30.35 -1.60 31.38
N GLN A 426 -31.14 -1.93 32.41
CA GLN A 426 -31.74 -0.97 33.33
C GLN A 426 -30.68 -0.19 34.14
N GLY A 427 -29.64 -0.87 34.62
CA GLY A 427 -28.51 -0.23 35.30
C GLY A 427 -27.77 0.76 34.39
N LEU A 428 -27.51 0.37 33.14
CA LEU A 428 -26.92 1.25 32.13
C LEU A 428 -27.81 2.45 31.81
N GLU A 429 -29.11 2.24 31.62
CA GLU A 429 -30.08 3.30 31.35
C GLU A 429 -30.13 4.34 32.49
N ARG A 430 -30.17 3.87 33.74
CA ARG A 430 -30.12 4.73 34.94
C ARG A 430 -28.86 5.60 34.96
N LEU A 431 -27.69 5.00 34.70
CA LEU A 431 -26.41 5.71 34.74
C LEU A 431 -26.24 6.68 33.56
N ILE A 432 -26.69 6.30 32.36
CA ILE A 432 -26.67 7.14 31.17
C ILE A 432 -27.62 8.33 31.33
N SER A 433 -28.81 8.11 31.90
CA SER A 433 -29.76 9.17 32.23
C SER A 433 -29.20 10.13 33.28
N TRP A 434 -28.56 9.62 34.34
CA TRP A 434 -27.83 10.45 35.32
C TRP A 434 -26.74 11.31 34.64
N ALA A 435 -26.02 10.74 33.68
CA ALA A 435 -25.03 11.45 32.89
C ALA A 435 -25.62 12.44 31.86
N ARG A 436 -26.95 12.63 31.83
CA ARG A 436 -27.71 13.45 30.86
C ARG A 436 -27.48 13.04 29.41
N MET A 437 -27.23 11.76 29.19
CA MET A 437 -27.06 11.14 27.87
C MET A 437 -28.23 10.18 27.60
N SER A 438 -28.35 9.69 26.36
CA SER A 438 -29.39 8.73 26.00
C SER A 438 -28.93 7.74 24.94
N PHE A 439 -29.49 6.54 25.01
CA PHE A 439 -29.37 5.54 23.95
C PHE A 439 -30.31 5.86 22.78
N LYS A 440 -30.01 5.29 21.60
CA LYS A 440 -30.83 5.40 20.40
C LYS A 440 -31.49 4.04 20.10
N PRO A 441 -32.74 3.79 20.56
CA PRO A 441 -33.38 2.48 20.44
C PRO A 441 -33.42 1.95 18.99
N ALA A 442 -33.74 2.81 18.02
CA ALA A 442 -33.81 2.44 16.60
C ALA A 442 -32.47 2.01 15.97
N LYS A 443 -31.34 2.24 16.65
CA LYS A 443 -30.01 1.79 16.24
C LYS A 443 -29.40 0.76 17.18
N SER A 444 -30.08 0.46 18.28
CA SER A 444 -29.75 -0.64 19.17
C SER A 444 -30.35 -1.94 18.63
N TRP A 445 -29.75 -3.09 18.96
CA TRP A 445 -30.18 -4.40 18.46
C TRP A 445 -30.05 -5.47 19.53
N SER A 446 -30.91 -6.48 19.46
CA SER A 446 -30.83 -7.65 20.34
C SER A 446 -30.72 -8.98 19.59
N LEU A 447 -29.96 -9.91 20.16
CA LEU A 447 -29.86 -11.31 19.74
C LEU A 447 -29.98 -12.20 20.97
N VAL A 448 -30.92 -13.15 20.95
CA VAL A 448 -31.07 -14.15 22.02
C VAL A 448 -30.92 -15.55 21.44
N LEU A 449 -30.07 -16.35 22.06
CA LEU A 449 -29.89 -17.78 21.80
C LEU A 449 -30.50 -18.59 22.95
N ARG A 450 -31.34 -19.56 22.61
CA ARG A 450 -31.87 -20.58 23.53
C ARG A 450 -31.70 -21.95 22.91
N LYS A 451 -31.15 -22.90 23.67
CA LYS A 451 -30.82 -24.24 23.16
C LYS A 451 -30.02 -24.19 21.84
N GLY A 452 -29.16 -23.19 21.71
CA GLY A 452 -28.35 -22.91 20.51
C GLY A 452 -29.10 -22.33 19.31
N LYS A 453 -30.41 -22.06 19.38
CA LYS A 453 -31.18 -21.44 18.28
C LYS A 453 -31.51 -19.98 18.58
N VAL A 454 -31.58 -19.15 17.54
CA VAL A 454 -32.04 -17.78 17.66
C VAL A 454 -33.51 -17.77 18.07
N ALA A 455 -33.84 -17.03 19.13
CA ALA A 455 -35.18 -16.88 19.65
C ALA A 455 -35.66 -15.43 19.48
N ASP A 456 -36.89 -15.27 19.02
CA ASP A 456 -37.57 -14.01 18.71
C ASP A 456 -38.61 -13.58 19.77
N ARG A 457 -39.00 -14.48 20.67
CA ARG A 457 -39.95 -14.19 21.76
C ARG A 457 -39.44 -13.27 22.87
N PHE A 458 -38.15 -12.91 22.88
CA PHE A 458 -37.54 -12.15 23.98
C PHE A 458 -37.20 -10.73 23.52
N CYS A 459 -38.11 -9.81 23.80
CA CYS A 459 -37.91 -8.39 23.51
C CYS A 459 -37.25 -7.65 24.68
N PHE A 460 -36.47 -6.64 24.33
CA PHE A 460 -35.87 -5.65 25.23
C PHE A 460 -36.38 -4.27 24.87
N ALA A 461 -36.43 -3.36 25.85
CA ALA A 461 -36.89 -1.99 25.65
C ALA A 461 -35.95 -1.02 26.37
N LEU A 462 -35.86 0.21 25.84
CA LEU A 462 -35.24 1.37 26.46
C LEU A 462 -36.37 2.38 26.70
N GLY A 463 -36.67 2.66 27.97
CA GLY A 463 -37.95 3.26 28.38
C GLY A 463 -39.13 2.46 27.82
N GLU A 464 -40.01 3.15 27.10
CA GLU A 464 -41.18 2.54 26.44
C GLU A 464 -40.90 2.05 25.01
N THR A 465 -39.70 2.30 24.47
CA THR A 465 -39.39 2.01 23.06
C THR A 465 -38.72 0.63 22.92
N PRO A 466 -39.27 -0.31 22.13
CA PRO A 466 -38.67 -1.61 21.93
C PRO A 466 -37.37 -1.54 21.11
N ILE A 467 -36.42 -2.41 21.44
CA ILE A 467 -35.17 -2.60 20.71
C ILE A 467 -35.39 -3.63 19.59
N PRO A 468 -35.08 -3.30 18.32
CA PRO A 468 -35.16 -4.23 17.20
C PRO A 468 -34.37 -5.53 17.40
N MET A 469 -34.89 -6.64 16.87
CA MET A 469 -34.21 -7.94 16.89
C MET A 469 -33.42 -8.22 15.61
N VAL A 470 -32.33 -9.00 15.72
CA VAL A 470 -31.55 -9.45 14.56
C VAL A 470 -32.36 -10.32 13.59
N THR A 471 -33.47 -10.92 14.05
CA THR A 471 -34.42 -11.67 13.22
C THR A 471 -35.24 -10.77 12.29
N GLU A 472 -35.51 -9.52 12.69
CA GLU A 472 -36.25 -8.56 11.86
C GLU A 472 -35.40 -8.06 10.70
N LYS A 473 -34.16 -7.64 11.00
CA LYS A 473 -33.18 -7.19 9.99
C LYS A 473 -31.75 -7.55 10.43
N PRO A 474 -30.86 -7.89 9.49
CA PRO A 474 -29.45 -8.09 9.79
C PRO A 474 -28.80 -6.82 10.35
N VAL A 475 -27.99 -6.96 11.40
CA VAL A 475 -27.28 -5.86 12.04
C VAL A 475 -25.81 -5.86 11.63
N LYS A 476 -25.23 -4.68 11.37
CA LYS A 476 -23.80 -4.52 11.07
C LYS A 476 -23.07 -3.85 12.22
N ILE A 477 -22.06 -4.52 12.76
CA ILE A 477 -21.36 -4.15 13.99
C ILE A 477 -19.87 -4.27 13.75
N LEU A 478 -19.14 -3.17 13.95
CA LEU A 478 -17.68 -3.10 13.74
C LEU A 478 -17.20 -3.76 12.43
N GLY A 479 -18.03 -3.69 11.38
CA GLY A 479 -17.73 -4.24 10.05
C GLY A 479 -18.28 -5.65 9.75
N LYS A 480 -18.76 -6.40 10.75
CA LYS A 480 -19.38 -7.72 10.61
C LYS A 480 -20.91 -7.62 10.57
N VAL A 481 -21.56 -8.37 9.70
CA VAL A 481 -23.02 -8.50 9.68
C VAL A 481 -23.44 -9.75 10.43
N PHE A 482 -24.42 -9.62 11.33
CA PHE A 482 -25.08 -10.72 12.03
C PHE A 482 -26.52 -10.85 11.52
N ASN A 483 -26.97 -12.07 11.27
CA ASN A 483 -28.32 -12.40 10.83
C ASN A 483 -28.87 -13.59 11.63
N SER A 484 -30.16 -13.90 11.47
CA SER A 484 -30.84 -15.03 12.15
C SER A 484 -30.23 -16.39 11.83
N SER A 485 -29.59 -16.56 10.68
CA SER A 485 -28.94 -17.81 10.28
C SER A 485 -27.60 -18.05 10.98
N LEU A 486 -26.97 -16.98 11.51
CA LEU A 486 -25.60 -16.96 12.04
C LEU A 486 -24.53 -17.50 11.05
N ARG A 487 -24.85 -17.56 9.76
CA ARG A 487 -23.95 -17.99 8.69
C ARG A 487 -23.41 -16.78 7.94
N ASP A 488 -22.14 -16.87 7.56
CA ASP A 488 -21.44 -15.81 6.81
C ASP A 488 -21.63 -15.92 5.28
N SER A 489 -22.45 -16.86 4.79
CA SER A 489 -22.60 -17.18 3.36
C SER A 489 -23.00 -15.97 2.51
N ASP A 490 -23.97 -15.17 2.97
CA ASP A 490 -24.48 -14.01 2.24
C ASP A 490 -23.41 -12.91 2.10
N ALA A 491 -22.62 -12.71 3.15
CA ALA A 491 -21.51 -11.76 3.13
C ALA A 491 -20.42 -12.19 2.13
N LEU A 492 -20.19 -13.50 1.96
CA LEU A 492 -19.25 -14.03 0.97
C LEU A 492 -19.77 -13.89 -0.46
N LEU A 493 -21.07 -14.11 -0.67
CA LEU A 493 -21.71 -13.84 -1.97
C LEU A 493 -21.60 -12.36 -2.32
N GLN A 494 -21.86 -11.46 -1.36
CA GLN A 494 -21.69 -10.02 -1.57
C GLN A 494 -20.25 -9.65 -1.86
N ALA A 495 -19.26 -10.20 -1.13
CA ALA A 495 -17.84 -9.91 -1.38
C ALA A 495 -17.40 -10.37 -2.79
N LYS A 496 -17.93 -11.50 -3.27
CA LYS A 496 -17.70 -12.00 -4.64
C LYS A 496 -18.36 -11.08 -5.69
N ALA A 497 -19.57 -10.60 -5.43
CA ALA A 497 -20.27 -9.65 -6.29
C ALA A 497 -19.54 -8.31 -6.36
N ASP A 498 -19.15 -7.75 -5.22
CA ASP A 498 -18.36 -6.52 -5.09
C ASP A 498 -17.03 -6.64 -5.86
N LEU A 499 -16.29 -7.75 -5.68
CA LEU A 499 -15.05 -8.01 -6.42
C LEU A 499 -15.28 -8.01 -7.94
N THR A 500 -16.31 -8.70 -8.39
CA THR A 500 -16.63 -8.79 -9.83
C THR A 500 -17.00 -7.42 -10.41
N SER A 501 -17.78 -6.63 -9.65
CA SER A 501 -18.12 -5.25 -10.00
C SER A 501 -16.87 -4.38 -10.10
N TRP A 502 -16.00 -4.41 -9.09
CA TRP A 502 -14.75 -3.64 -9.05
C TRP A 502 -13.79 -3.98 -10.20
N LEU A 503 -13.55 -5.27 -10.45
CA LEU A 503 -12.69 -5.71 -11.55
C LEU A 503 -13.26 -5.29 -12.91
N THR A 504 -14.58 -5.35 -13.08
CA THR A 504 -15.26 -4.90 -14.30
C THR A 504 -15.17 -3.39 -14.49
N ALA A 505 -15.33 -2.59 -13.42
CA ALA A 505 -15.16 -1.15 -13.46
C ALA A 505 -13.72 -0.75 -13.84
N ILE A 506 -12.72 -1.42 -13.26
CA ILE A 506 -11.31 -1.25 -13.64
C ILE A 506 -11.08 -1.61 -15.09
N ASP A 507 -11.67 -2.71 -15.56
CA ASP A 507 -11.51 -3.16 -16.94
C ASP A 507 -12.06 -2.13 -17.94
N LYS A 508 -13.24 -1.56 -17.65
CA LYS A 508 -13.93 -0.54 -18.46
C LYS A 508 -13.35 0.87 -18.30
N SER A 509 -12.45 1.12 -17.35
CA SER A 509 -11.86 2.45 -17.08
C SER A 509 -11.14 3.10 -18.26
N GLY A 510 -10.67 2.30 -19.23
CA GLY A 510 -9.88 2.78 -20.37
C GLY A 510 -8.43 3.13 -20.04
N LEU A 511 -7.96 2.82 -18.82
CA LEU A 511 -6.56 2.97 -18.43
C LEU A 511 -5.67 1.86 -19.03
N PRO A 512 -4.37 2.13 -19.25
CA PRO A 512 -3.38 1.09 -19.53
C PRO A 512 -3.34 0.00 -18.45
N GLY A 513 -3.05 -1.24 -18.86
CA GLY A 513 -3.01 -2.41 -17.98
C GLY A 513 -2.21 -2.22 -16.69
N LYS A 514 -1.00 -1.66 -16.79
CA LYS A 514 -0.13 -1.35 -15.64
C LYS A 514 -0.78 -0.47 -14.57
N PHE A 515 -1.66 0.46 -14.95
CA PHE A 515 -2.40 1.28 -13.98
C PHE A 515 -3.59 0.52 -13.41
N LYS A 516 -4.26 -0.33 -14.21
CA LYS A 516 -5.30 -1.24 -13.71
C LYS A 516 -4.75 -2.20 -12.64
N THR A 517 -3.58 -2.79 -12.87
CA THR A 517 -2.85 -3.62 -11.90
C THR A 517 -2.53 -2.83 -10.62
N TRP A 518 -2.15 -1.56 -10.73
CA TRP A 518 -1.91 -0.71 -9.56
C TRP A 518 -3.19 -0.48 -8.75
N ILE A 519 -4.33 -0.23 -9.42
CA ILE A 519 -5.64 -0.08 -8.75
C ILE A 519 -6.05 -1.37 -8.05
N TYR A 520 -5.75 -2.53 -8.63
CA TYR A 520 -5.95 -3.80 -7.95
C TYR A 520 -5.14 -3.87 -6.64
N GLN A 521 -3.82 -3.66 -6.71
CA GLN A 521 -2.92 -3.79 -5.55
C GLN A 521 -3.28 -2.84 -4.40
N HIS A 522 -3.56 -1.57 -4.72
CA HIS A 522 -3.70 -0.52 -3.71
C HIS A 522 -5.16 -0.09 -3.44
N GLY A 523 -6.10 -0.54 -4.27
CA GLY A 523 -7.52 -0.21 -4.17
C GLY A 523 -8.39 -1.42 -3.87
N VAL A 524 -8.31 -2.48 -4.69
CA VAL A 524 -9.18 -3.65 -4.58
C VAL A 524 -8.72 -4.61 -3.48
N LEU A 525 -7.44 -4.99 -3.47
CA LEU A 525 -6.91 -5.98 -2.53
C LEU A 525 -7.16 -5.58 -1.06
N PRO A 526 -6.88 -4.33 -0.62
CA PRO A 526 -7.19 -3.93 0.76
C PRO A 526 -8.69 -3.92 1.08
N ARG A 527 -9.56 -3.57 0.11
CA ARG A 527 -11.02 -3.61 0.28
C ARG A 527 -11.54 -5.05 0.41
N LEU A 528 -10.90 -6.00 -0.25
CA LEU A 528 -11.27 -7.41 -0.22
C LEU A 528 -10.74 -8.13 1.03
N LEU A 529 -9.54 -7.80 1.50
CA LEU A 529 -8.94 -8.44 2.68
C LEU A 529 -9.76 -8.22 3.96
N TRP A 530 -10.45 -7.07 4.10
CA TRP A 530 -11.24 -6.79 5.29
C TRP A 530 -12.44 -7.75 5.46
N PRO A 531 -13.35 -7.93 4.47
CA PRO A 531 -14.37 -8.98 4.54
C PRO A 531 -13.76 -10.37 4.78
N LEU A 532 -12.65 -10.70 4.12
CA LEU A 532 -12.03 -12.02 4.30
C LEU A 532 -11.51 -12.27 5.72
N LEU A 533 -11.07 -11.21 6.42
CA LEU A 533 -10.61 -11.28 7.80
C LEU A 533 -11.76 -11.43 8.81
N VAL A 534 -12.87 -10.71 8.61
CA VAL A 534 -13.96 -10.60 9.59
C VAL A 534 -14.96 -11.78 9.54
N TYR A 535 -15.12 -12.37 8.35
CA TYR A 535 -16.03 -13.50 8.11
C TYR A 535 -15.27 -14.82 8.07
N LYS A 536 -15.96 -15.92 8.40
CA LYS A 536 -15.42 -17.27 8.26
C LYS A 536 -15.35 -17.65 6.79
N VAL A 537 -14.15 -17.56 6.19
CA VAL A 537 -13.93 -17.88 4.77
C VAL A 537 -13.13 -19.16 4.60
N PRO A 538 -13.67 -20.18 3.91
CA PRO A 538 -12.89 -21.35 3.52
C PRO A 538 -11.83 -20.98 2.48
N MET A 539 -10.64 -21.59 2.58
CA MET A 539 -9.55 -21.40 1.61
C MET A 539 -9.96 -21.70 0.15
N SER A 540 -10.88 -22.64 -0.08
CA SER A 540 -11.41 -22.94 -1.42
C SER A 540 -12.09 -21.74 -2.08
N THR A 541 -12.86 -20.96 -1.31
CA THR A 541 -13.48 -19.72 -1.79
C THR A 541 -12.43 -18.69 -2.16
N VAL A 542 -11.38 -18.54 -1.33
CA VAL A 542 -10.26 -17.62 -1.60
C VAL A 542 -9.54 -18.00 -2.90
N GLU A 543 -9.35 -19.29 -3.16
CA GLU A 543 -8.76 -19.79 -4.41
C GLU A 543 -9.63 -19.45 -5.63
N THR A 544 -10.96 -19.58 -5.54
CA THR A 544 -11.87 -19.14 -6.61
C THR A 544 -11.75 -17.64 -6.88
N LEU A 545 -11.68 -16.81 -5.84
CA LEU A 545 -11.49 -15.36 -5.98
C LEU A 545 -10.12 -15.05 -6.60
N LYS A 546 -9.05 -15.73 -6.17
CA LYS A 546 -7.70 -15.61 -6.75
C LYS A 546 -7.69 -15.97 -8.23
N GLN A 547 -8.39 -17.01 -8.66
CA GLN A 547 -8.46 -17.41 -10.06
C GLN A 547 -9.08 -16.30 -10.91
N ASN A 548 -10.22 -15.74 -10.47
CA ASN A 548 -10.87 -14.62 -11.14
C ASN A 548 -9.92 -13.40 -11.26
N ILE A 549 -9.29 -13.00 -10.15
CA ILE A 549 -8.29 -11.91 -10.13
C ILE A 549 -7.16 -12.17 -11.12
N SER A 550 -6.60 -13.39 -11.12
CA SER A 550 -5.46 -13.74 -11.97
C SER A 550 -5.81 -13.66 -13.46
N GLN A 551 -7.04 -14.03 -13.84
CA GLN A 551 -7.52 -13.89 -15.22
C GLN A 551 -7.54 -12.41 -15.67
N PHE A 552 -8.06 -11.51 -14.82
CA PHE A 552 -8.07 -10.07 -15.11
C PHE A 552 -6.65 -9.49 -15.19
N LEU A 553 -5.76 -9.85 -14.25
CA LEU A 553 -4.38 -9.37 -14.23
C LEU A 553 -3.62 -9.80 -15.50
N ARG A 554 -3.73 -11.07 -15.92
CA ARG A 554 -3.13 -11.55 -17.17
C ARG A 554 -3.69 -10.78 -18.37
N ARG A 555 -5.01 -10.59 -18.45
CA ARG A 555 -5.65 -9.83 -19.53
C ARG A 555 -5.17 -8.38 -19.59
N TRP A 556 -5.06 -7.71 -18.44
CA TRP A 556 -4.62 -6.31 -18.38
C TRP A 556 -3.16 -6.15 -18.79
N LEU A 557 -2.28 -7.04 -18.35
CA LEU A 557 -0.86 -6.99 -18.67
C LEU A 557 -0.53 -7.61 -20.04
N GLY A 558 -1.48 -8.30 -20.67
CA GLY A 558 -1.34 -8.90 -22.00
C GLY A 558 -0.62 -10.24 -22.00
N PHE A 559 -0.73 -11.00 -20.90
CA PHE A 559 -0.14 -12.32 -20.73
C PHE A 559 -1.08 -13.43 -21.22
N PRO A 560 -0.55 -14.59 -21.64
CA PRO A 560 -1.37 -15.72 -22.07
C PRO A 560 -1.99 -16.40 -20.85
N GLN A 561 -3.12 -17.08 -21.04
CA GLN A 561 -3.77 -17.77 -19.92
C GLN A 561 -3.00 -18.97 -19.39
N SER A 562 -2.13 -19.56 -20.22
CA SER A 562 -1.21 -20.63 -19.84
C SER A 562 -0.12 -20.18 -18.86
N LEU A 563 0.12 -18.88 -18.67
CA LEU A 563 1.14 -18.39 -17.74
C LEU A 563 0.76 -18.72 -16.29
N SER A 564 1.65 -19.41 -15.59
CA SER A 564 1.48 -19.74 -14.17
C SER A 564 1.24 -18.49 -13.33
N SER A 565 0.33 -18.58 -12.36
CA SER A 565 0.08 -17.48 -11.42
C SER A 565 1.29 -17.16 -10.55
N ILE A 566 2.26 -18.08 -10.45
CA ILE A 566 3.51 -17.89 -9.72
C ILE A 566 4.34 -16.75 -10.34
N ALA A 567 4.27 -16.57 -11.66
CA ALA A 567 4.89 -15.44 -12.35
C ALA A 567 4.34 -14.06 -11.94
N LEU A 568 3.11 -14.03 -11.41
CA LEU A 568 2.47 -12.79 -10.97
C LEU A 568 2.81 -12.46 -9.51
N TYR A 569 2.83 -13.48 -8.64
CA TYR A 569 2.82 -13.29 -7.19
C TYR A 569 4.11 -13.74 -6.49
N GLY A 570 4.98 -14.50 -7.16
CA GLY A 570 6.16 -15.09 -6.56
C GLY A 570 7.19 -14.05 -6.10
N HIS A 571 7.73 -14.25 -4.90
CA HIS A 571 8.79 -13.45 -4.32
C HIS A 571 10.17 -14.14 -4.42
N SER A 572 10.22 -15.45 -4.57
CA SER A 572 11.44 -16.23 -4.83
C SER A 572 11.78 -16.35 -6.32
N THR A 573 10.96 -15.83 -7.22
CA THR A 573 11.16 -15.92 -8.67
C THR A 573 12.30 -15.03 -9.14
N MET A 574 13.03 -15.46 -10.19
CA MET A 574 14.11 -14.64 -10.78
C MET A 574 13.62 -13.25 -11.21
N LEU A 575 12.39 -13.15 -11.71
CA LEU A 575 11.71 -11.88 -11.96
C LEU A 575 10.58 -11.67 -10.96
N GLN A 576 10.71 -10.69 -10.06
CA GLN A 576 9.65 -10.33 -9.11
C GLN A 576 8.78 -9.18 -9.63
N LEU A 577 7.46 -9.34 -9.55
CA LEU A 577 6.49 -8.28 -9.79
C LEU A 577 5.99 -7.69 -8.46
N PRO A 578 5.60 -6.39 -8.43
CA PRO A 578 5.14 -5.75 -7.21
C PRO A 578 3.64 -6.03 -6.97
N ILE A 579 3.21 -7.29 -7.11
CA ILE A 579 1.82 -7.73 -7.01
C ILE A 579 1.72 -8.82 -5.94
N SER A 580 0.86 -8.62 -4.93
CA SER A 580 0.61 -9.60 -3.88
C SER A 580 -0.46 -10.60 -4.31
N GLY A 581 -0.30 -11.87 -3.93
CA GLY A 581 -1.31 -12.91 -4.16
C GLY A 581 -2.38 -12.91 -3.07
N LEU A 582 -3.66 -13.01 -3.45
CA LEU A 582 -4.77 -13.00 -2.49
C LEU A 582 -4.66 -14.12 -1.43
N SER A 583 -4.33 -15.35 -1.85
CA SER A 583 -4.21 -16.50 -0.95
C SER A 583 -3.10 -16.33 0.09
N GLU A 584 -1.96 -15.76 -0.31
CA GLU A 584 -0.84 -15.50 0.60
C GLU A 584 -1.22 -14.41 1.61
N GLU A 585 -1.78 -13.30 1.14
CA GLU A 585 -2.22 -12.22 2.03
C GLU A 585 -3.34 -12.68 2.98
N PHE A 586 -4.22 -13.59 2.54
CA PHE A 586 -5.21 -14.23 3.39
C PHE A 586 -4.57 -15.05 4.52
N MET A 587 -3.65 -15.97 4.17
CA MET A 587 -2.94 -16.81 5.16
C MET A 587 -2.16 -15.97 6.17
N VAL A 588 -1.39 -14.99 5.68
CA VAL A 588 -0.57 -14.08 6.50
C VAL A 588 -1.44 -13.20 7.40
N THR A 589 -2.62 -12.79 6.93
CA THR A 589 -3.55 -11.95 7.70
C THR A 589 -4.22 -12.73 8.83
N HIS A 590 -4.64 -13.98 8.59
CA HIS A 590 -5.24 -14.83 9.62
C HIS A 590 -4.23 -15.41 10.59
N ALA A 591 -3.01 -15.71 10.15
CA ALA A 591 -1.94 -16.09 11.08
C ALA A 591 -1.59 -14.93 12.03
N ARG A 592 -1.52 -13.70 11.49
CA ARG A 592 -1.36 -12.51 12.33
C ARG A 592 -2.52 -12.33 13.30
N GLU A 593 -3.75 -12.58 12.86
CA GLU A 593 -4.94 -12.53 13.71
C GLU A 593 -4.87 -13.56 14.85
N GLN A 594 -4.46 -14.79 14.55
CA GLN A 594 -4.29 -15.86 15.56
C GLN A 594 -3.27 -15.45 16.62
N VAL A 595 -2.08 -15.02 16.20
CA VAL A 595 -1.03 -14.54 17.13
C VAL A 595 -1.48 -13.29 17.89
N MET A 596 -2.29 -12.41 17.28
CA MET A 596 -2.86 -11.24 17.94
C MET A 596 -3.76 -11.61 19.11
N TYR A 597 -4.59 -12.65 18.99
CA TYR A 597 -5.43 -13.08 20.10
C TYR A 597 -4.60 -13.66 21.24
N TRP A 598 -3.62 -14.52 20.94
CA TRP A 598 -2.77 -15.14 21.96
C TRP A 598 -1.83 -14.17 22.68
N ASP A 599 -1.15 -13.30 21.93
CA ASP A 599 -0.25 -12.29 22.50
C ASP A 599 -1.00 -11.01 22.89
N SER A 600 -2.33 -11.06 23.06
CA SER A 600 -3.11 -9.89 23.50
C SER A 600 -2.65 -9.44 24.89
N SER A 601 -2.57 -8.12 25.08
CA SER A 601 -2.31 -7.55 26.40
C SER A 601 -3.48 -7.71 27.36
N ASP A 602 -4.69 -7.93 26.84
CA ASP A 602 -5.86 -8.27 27.65
C ASP A 602 -5.90 -9.78 27.90
N THR A 603 -5.67 -10.17 29.16
CA THR A 603 -5.69 -11.58 29.57
C THR A 603 -7.04 -12.23 29.28
N LYS A 604 -8.16 -11.49 29.36
CA LYS A 604 -9.48 -12.04 29.06
C LYS A 604 -9.64 -12.38 27.59
N VAL A 605 -8.93 -11.72 26.68
CA VAL A 605 -8.90 -12.05 25.25
C VAL A 605 -7.93 -13.19 24.99
N ALA A 606 -6.73 -13.14 25.55
CA ALA A 606 -5.69 -14.16 25.38
C ALA A 606 -6.15 -15.55 25.82
N THR A 607 -6.88 -15.63 26.94
CA THR A 607 -7.37 -16.91 27.48
C THR A 607 -8.78 -17.28 27.01
N ALA A 608 -9.46 -16.45 26.19
CA ALA A 608 -10.82 -16.72 25.71
C ALA A 608 -10.95 -17.93 24.76
N GLY A 609 -9.83 -18.52 24.30
CA GLY A 609 -9.86 -19.65 23.38
C GLY A 609 -10.46 -19.31 22.01
N ILE A 610 -10.19 -18.10 21.52
CA ILE A 610 -10.71 -17.61 20.24
C ILE A 610 -10.14 -18.46 19.09
N LEU A 611 -11.03 -19.09 18.31
CA LEU A 611 -10.61 -19.91 17.17
C LEU A 611 -10.80 -19.16 15.84
N VAL A 612 -9.71 -18.93 15.12
CA VAL A 612 -9.71 -18.39 13.75
C VAL A 612 -10.03 -19.50 12.75
N LYS A 613 -11.30 -19.62 12.36
CA LYS A 613 -11.76 -20.68 11.43
C LYS A 613 -11.52 -20.28 9.96
N THR A 614 -10.58 -20.94 9.28
CA THR A 614 -10.23 -20.74 7.85
C THR A 614 -10.64 -21.89 6.91
N GLY A 615 -11.47 -22.81 7.41
CA GLY A 615 -11.94 -24.01 6.69
C GLY A 615 -11.07 -25.24 6.96
N ARG A 616 -11.33 -26.35 6.24
CA ARG A 616 -10.63 -27.64 6.43
C ARG A 616 -9.31 -27.76 5.67
N LYS A 617 -9.18 -27.07 4.53
CA LYS A 617 -8.02 -27.19 3.64
C LYS A 617 -6.76 -26.51 4.20
N TRP A 618 -6.93 -25.47 4.98
CA TRP A 618 -5.84 -24.76 5.65
C TRP A 618 -6.35 -24.21 6.97
N GLU A 619 -5.60 -24.46 8.05
CA GLU A 619 -5.92 -24.04 9.41
C GLU A 619 -4.86 -23.05 9.88
N ALA A 620 -5.28 -21.83 10.24
CA ALA A 620 -4.38 -20.77 10.69
C ALA A 620 -3.56 -21.19 11.92
N GLN A 621 -4.22 -21.84 12.88
CA GLN A 621 -3.60 -22.40 14.08
C GLN A 621 -2.38 -23.28 13.78
N LYS A 622 -2.60 -24.39 13.05
CA LYS A 622 -1.53 -25.33 12.68
C LYS A 622 -0.41 -24.69 11.88
N ALA A 623 -0.74 -23.70 11.05
CA ALA A 623 0.27 -22.97 10.27
C ALA A 623 1.15 -22.08 11.17
N VAL A 624 0.56 -21.42 12.17
CA VAL A 624 1.31 -20.67 13.19
C VAL A 624 2.18 -21.62 14.00
N ASP A 625 1.64 -22.74 14.50
CA ASP A 625 2.41 -23.72 15.29
C ASP A 625 3.64 -24.24 14.51
N ARG A 626 3.46 -24.56 13.21
CA ARG A 626 4.58 -24.96 12.33
C ARG A 626 5.59 -23.83 12.11
N ALA A 627 5.12 -22.59 11.96
CA ALA A 627 5.99 -21.43 11.78
C ALA A 627 6.82 -21.17 13.04
N GLU A 628 6.23 -21.24 14.22
CA GLU A 628 6.92 -21.09 15.50
C GLU A 628 7.96 -22.20 15.69
N ALA A 629 7.61 -23.46 15.44
CA ALA A 629 8.54 -24.59 15.49
C ALA A 629 9.73 -24.42 14.52
N ARG A 630 9.51 -23.94 13.29
CA ARG A 630 10.60 -23.64 12.33
C ARG A 630 11.50 -22.51 12.82
N LEU A 631 10.93 -21.46 13.42
CA LEU A 631 11.69 -20.34 13.97
C LEU A 631 12.54 -20.78 15.16
N GLU A 632 12.00 -21.62 16.05
CA GLU A 632 12.73 -22.23 17.16
C GLU A 632 13.85 -23.15 16.67
N ALA A 633 13.59 -24.01 15.69
CA ALA A 633 14.61 -24.88 15.10
C ALA A 633 15.75 -24.06 14.45
N ARG A 634 15.43 -22.96 13.74
CA ARG A 634 16.44 -22.04 13.20
C ARG A 634 17.23 -21.34 14.29
N LEU A 635 16.59 -20.95 15.39
CA LEU A 635 17.26 -20.36 16.54
C LEU A 635 18.26 -21.34 17.16
N GLN A 636 17.86 -22.60 17.38
CA GLN A 636 18.75 -23.65 17.87
C GLN A 636 19.92 -23.90 16.91
N HIS A 637 19.64 -23.99 15.60
CA HIS A 637 20.68 -24.14 14.58
C HIS A 637 21.68 -22.97 14.59
N ASN A 638 21.20 -21.73 14.68
CA ASN A 638 22.06 -20.55 14.73
C ASN A 638 22.89 -20.46 16.03
N ILE A 639 22.38 -21.00 17.14
CA ILE A 639 23.14 -21.12 18.39
C ILE A 639 24.27 -22.14 18.24
N LEU A 640 24.01 -23.26 17.56
CA LEU A 640 25.00 -24.33 17.32
C LEU A 640 26.07 -23.95 16.29
N VAL A 641 25.67 -23.43 15.14
CA VAL A 641 26.55 -23.13 13.99
C VAL A 641 27.20 -21.75 14.11
N GLY A 642 26.68 -20.90 15.00
CA GLY A 642 27.01 -19.48 15.03
C GLY A 642 26.34 -18.70 13.90
N ASN A 643 26.18 -17.40 14.08
CA ASN A 643 25.55 -16.55 13.06
C ASN A 643 26.44 -16.49 11.81
N THR A 644 25.95 -17.03 10.68
CA THR A 644 26.60 -16.86 9.38
C THR A 644 26.47 -15.41 8.92
N ALA A 645 27.60 -14.72 8.74
CA ALA A 645 27.60 -13.31 8.35
C ALA A 645 27.17 -13.14 6.88
N GLY A 646 26.07 -12.43 6.66
CA GLY A 646 25.68 -11.94 5.35
C GLY A 646 26.48 -10.70 4.95
N GLY A 647 27.63 -10.88 4.29
CA GLY A 647 28.43 -9.79 3.73
C GLY A 647 29.67 -9.39 4.55
N ARG A 648 30.23 -8.19 4.29
CA ARG A 648 31.50 -7.72 4.89
C ARG A 648 31.37 -7.17 6.32
N ALA A 649 30.19 -7.24 6.91
CA ALA A 649 30.00 -6.83 8.28
C ALA A 649 30.51 -7.99 9.15
N GLY A 650 31.54 -7.76 9.97
CA GLY A 650 32.22 -8.82 10.73
C GLY A 650 31.28 -9.64 11.63
N LEU A 651 31.81 -10.73 12.21
CA LEU A 651 31.11 -11.55 13.20
C LEU A 651 30.42 -10.65 14.25
N GLY A 652 29.11 -10.81 14.45
CA GLY A 652 28.34 -10.09 15.48
C GLY A 652 27.77 -8.71 15.08
N SER A 653 27.87 -8.29 13.83
CA SER A 653 27.52 -6.93 13.39
C SER A 653 26.02 -6.63 13.20
N PHE A 654 25.15 -7.64 13.22
CA PHE A 654 23.69 -7.43 13.23
C PHE A 654 23.04 -8.33 14.28
N PRO A 655 22.27 -7.77 15.25
CA PRO A 655 21.40 -8.58 16.07
C PRO A 655 20.31 -9.16 15.15
N ILE A 656 20.41 -10.45 14.83
CA ILE A 656 19.30 -11.17 14.20
C ILE A 656 18.19 -11.23 15.26
N PRO A 657 16.95 -10.78 14.94
CA PRO A 657 15.82 -10.88 15.86
C PRO A 657 15.67 -12.32 16.32
N ARG A 658 15.81 -12.56 17.63
CA ARG A 658 15.59 -13.89 18.19
C ARG A 658 14.12 -14.03 18.56
N TYR A 659 13.51 -15.12 18.08
CA TYR A 659 12.08 -15.37 18.27
C TYR A 659 11.69 -15.45 19.76
N ASP A 660 12.55 -16.09 20.58
CA ASP A 660 12.40 -16.19 22.06
C ASP A 660 12.35 -14.84 22.78
N LYS A 661 12.99 -13.81 22.23
CA LYS A 661 13.02 -12.44 22.80
C LYS A 661 12.04 -11.49 22.12
N ALA A 662 11.51 -11.84 20.95
CA ALA A 662 10.61 -10.99 20.19
C ALA A 662 9.25 -10.88 20.90
N ARG A 663 8.68 -9.67 20.93
CA ARG A 663 7.35 -9.41 21.52
C ARG A 663 6.47 -8.60 20.60
N GLY A 664 5.16 -8.81 20.70
CA GLY A 664 4.13 -7.99 20.06
C GLY A 664 4.29 -7.90 18.54
N ARG A 665 4.66 -6.73 18.00
CA ARG A 665 4.75 -6.53 16.54
C ARG A 665 5.90 -7.31 15.90
N GLU A 666 7.03 -7.45 16.58
CA GLU A 666 8.21 -8.13 16.03
C GLU A 666 7.95 -9.63 15.89
N LYS A 667 7.45 -10.27 16.96
CA LYS A 667 7.05 -11.69 16.97
C LYS A 667 6.04 -12.01 15.86
N ARG A 668 4.99 -11.18 15.73
CA ARG A 668 4.01 -11.27 14.62
C ARG A 668 4.67 -11.18 13.25
N SER A 669 5.61 -10.25 13.06
CA SER A 669 6.32 -10.12 11.77
C SER A 669 7.10 -11.38 11.43
N MET A 670 7.81 -11.97 12.40
CA MET A 670 8.59 -13.19 12.19
C MET A 670 7.71 -14.37 11.76
N VAL A 671 6.57 -14.58 12.42
CA VAL A 671 5.60 -15.62 12.04
C VAL A 671 5.02 -15.35 10.64
N GLN A 672 4.71 -14.10 10.32
CA GLN A 672 4.22 -13.73 8.99
C GLN A 672 5.25 -14.01 7.89
N ASP A 673 6.52 -13.68 8.14
CA ASP A 673 7.61 -13.90 7.20
C ASP A 673 7.88 -15.40 7.00
N GLU A 674 7.77 -16.21 8.05
CA GLU A 674 7.88 -17.68 7.95
C GLU A 674 6.75 -18.29 7.11
N ILE A 675 5.52 -17.83 7.30
CA ILE A 675 4.38 -18.30 6.50
C ILE A 675 4.52 -17.88 5.03
N ARG A 676 5.06 -16.69 4.77
CA ARG A 676 5.40 -16.29 3.40
C ARG A 676 6.49 -17.19 2.82
N ALA A 677 7.49 -17.58 3.61
CA ALA A 677 8.52 -18.51 3.20
C ALA A 677 7.95 -19.90 2.85
N GLU A 678 7.07 -20.48 3.67
CA GLU A 678 6.37 -21.75 3.39
C GLU A 678 5.58 -21.67 2.07
N VAL A 679 4.85 -20.57 1.85
CA VAL A 679 4.11 -20.35 0.58
C VAL A 679 5.05 -20.21 -0.62
N GLU A 680 6.23 -19.62 -0.44
CA GLU A 680 7.25 -19.51 -1.49
C GLU A 680 7.97 -20.82 -1.78
N GLU A 681 8.21 -21.65 -0.76
CA GLU A 681 8.73 -23.02 -0.92
C GLU A 681 7.79 -23.86 -1.78
N ASP A 682 6.48 -23.83 -1.47
CA ASP A 682 5.44 -24.49 -2.27
C ASP A 682 5.40 -24.01 -3.73
N ARG A 683 5.59 -22.71 -3.94
CA ARG A 683 5.68 -22.12 -5.29
C ARG A 683 6.93 -22.62 -5.99
N ARG A 684 8.08 -22.64 -5.32
CA ARG A 684 9.35 -23.10 -5.89
C ARG A 684 9.27 -24.57 -6.27
N PHE A 685 8.72 -25.43 -5.42
CA PHE A 685 8.51 -26.85 -5.73
C PHE A 685 7.68 -27.04 -7.02
N LYS A 686 6.55 -26.33 -7.13
CA LYS A 686 5.72 -26.37 -8.34
C LYS A 686 6.45 -25.86 -9.58
N MET A 687 7.29 -24.83 -9.44
CA MET A 687 8.04 -24.29 -10.57
C MET A 687 9.16 -25.24 -11.00
N VAL A 688 9.88 -25.89 -10.08
CA VAL A 688 10.89 -26.90 -10.42
C VAL A 688 10.27 -28.06 -11.21
N ALA A 689 9.04 -28.47 -10.88
CA ALA A 689 8.31 -29.49 -11.62
C ALA A 689 7.86 -29.05 -13.04
N MET A 690 7.83 -27.74 -13.34
CA MET A 690 7.42 -27.21 -14.64
C MET A 690 8.63 -27.03 -15.57
N TYR A 691 8.93 -28.01 -16.42
CA TYR A 691 10.09 -27.99 -17.33
C TYR A 691 10.29 -26.67 -18.10
N GLN A 692 9.24 -26.11 -18.70
CA GLN A 692 9.36 -24.89 -19.51
C GLN A 692 9.28 -23.60 -18.68
N GLN A 693 8.18 -23.38 -17.96
CA GLN A 693 7.98 -22.12 -17.22
C GLN A 693 8.87 -22.02 -15.97
N GLY A 694 9.40 -23.15 -15.51
CA GLY A 694 10.33 -23.27 -14.40
C GLY A 694 11.80 -23.23 -14.79
N ALA A 695 12.15 -23.11 -16.08
CA ALA A 695 13.55 -23.15 -16.52
C ALA A 695 14.47 -22.20 -15.75
N TRP A 696 13.95 -21.04 -15.30
CA TRP A 696 14.68 -20.06 -14.49
C TRP A 696 15.11 -20.55 -13.11
N THR A 697 14.59 -21.66 -12.59
CA THR A 697 15.03 -22.22 -11.31
C THR A 697 16.48 -22.71 -11.36
N ARG A 698 17.02 -22.91 -12.57
CA ARG A 698 18.41 -23.33 -12.84
C ARG A 698 19.38 -22.14 -13.02
N TRP A 699 18.90 -20.90 -12.92
CA TRP A 699 19.73 -19.70 -13.12
C TRP A 699 20.51 -19.32 -11.87
N GLU A 700 21.36 -20.20 -11.37
CA GLU A 700 22.06 -20.02 -10.08
C GLU A 700 23.03 -18.83 -10.09
N HIS A 701 23.62 -18.54 -11.25
CA HIS A 701 24.57 -17.44 -11.45
C HIS A 701 23.92 -16.14 -11.91
N ALA A 702 22.59 -16.08 -12.02
CA ALA A 702 21.85 -14.88 -12.34
C ALA A 702 21.38 -14.15 -11.07
N GLU A 703 21.50 -12.83 -11.08
CA GLU A 703 20.97 -11.97 -10.02
C GLU A 703 19.46 -11.80 -10.18
N GLN A 704 18.75 -11.91 -9.05
CA GLN A 704 17.31 -11.71 -9.02
C GLN A 704 16.93 -10.27 -9.39
N ARG A 705 15.96 -10.14 -10.31
CA ARG A 705 15.48 -8.85 -10.81
C ARG A 705 14.13 -8.49 -10.21
N LYS A 706 14.11 -7.44 -9.38
CA LYS A 706 12.88 -6.93 -8.77
C LYS A 706 12.33 -5.71 -9.51
N LEU A 707 11.10 -5.80 -10.03
CA LEU A 707 10.41 -4.67 -10.64
C LEU A 707 9.60 -3.89 -9.59
N THR A 708 9.88 -2.59 -9.49
CA THR A 708 9.14 -1.66 -8.63
C THR A 708 7.98 -1.01 -9.38
N TRP A 709 7.00 -0.45 -8.64
CA TRP A 709 5.89 0.30 -9.27
C TRP A 709 6.33 1.45 -10.18
N PRO A 710 7.30 2.31 -9.79
CA PRO A 710 7.81 3.36 -10.69
C PRO A 710 8.41 2.82 -11.99
N GLU A 711 9.09 1.67 -11.92
CA GLU A 711 9.65 1.01 -13.11
C GLU A 711 8.56 0.46 -14.01
N LEU A 712 7.62 -0.29 -13.43
CA LEU A 712 6.48 -0.84 -14.16
C LEU A 712 5.67 0.29 -14.84
N TRP A 713 5.56 1.45 -14.20
CA TRP A 713 4.92 2.64 -14.75
C TRP A 713 5.70 3.30 -15.89
N ARG A 714 7.03 3.25 -15.87
CA ARG A 714 7.87 3.78 -16.97
C ARG A 714 7.87 2.85 -18.18
N LEU A 715 7.83 1.54 -17.97
CA LEU A 715 7.88 0.55 -19.05
C LEU A 715 6.68 0.66 -20.01
N LYS A 716 6.94 0.48 -21.31
CA LYS A 716 5.89 0.36 -22.32
C LYS A 716 5.18 -1.00 -22.18
N PRO A 717 3.86 -1.13 -22.43
CA PRO A 717 3.15 -2.40 -22.27
C PRO A 717 3.76 -3.58 -23.03
N GLN A 718 4.25 -3.34 -24.25
CA GLN A 718 4.92 -4.36 -25.07
C GLN A 718 6.26 -4.82 -24.47
N HIS A 719 6.91 -3.96 -23.70
CA HIS A 719 8.17 -4.26 -23.02
C HIS A 719 7.90 -5.19 -21.84
N ILE A 720 6.91 -4.86 -21.01
CA ILE A 720 6.45 -5.71 -19.90
C ILE A 720 6.06 -7.11 -20.41
N LYS A 721 5.31 -7.16 -21.51
CA LYS A 721 4.91 -8.42 -22.16
C LYS A 721 6.13 -9.23 -22.59
N PHE A 722 7.07 -8.61 -23.30
CA PHE A 722 8.27 -9.31 -23.76
C PHE A 722 9.09 -9.88 -22.60
N LEU A 723 9.39 -9.05 -21.59
CA LEU A 723 10.20 -9.44 -20.44
C LEU A 723 9.65 -10.69 -19.75
N ILE A 724 8.38 -10.64 -19.33
CA ILE A 724 7.78 -11.73 -18.56
C ILE A 724 7.58 -12.96 -19.45
N GLN A 725 7.10 -12.80 -20.68
CA GLN A 725 6.90 -13.95 -21.56
C GLN A 725 8.21 -14.62 -21.96
N SER A 726 9.33 -13.87 -22.02
CA SER A 726 10.64 -14.42 -22.31
C SER A 726 11.18 -15.26 -21.16
N VAL A 727 10.99 -14.84 -19.91
CA VAL A 727 11.46 -15.55 -18.71
C VAL A 727 10.73 -16.87 -18.51
N TYR A 728 9.41 -16.88 -18.73
CA TYR A 728 8.58 -18.08 -18.55
C TYR A 728 8.39 -18.87 -19.85
N ASP A 729 9.16 -18.57 -20.89
CA ASP A 729 9.12 -19.26 -22.19
C ASP A 729 7.72 -19.41 -22.81
N VAL A 730 6.91 -18.35 -22.73
CA VAL A 730 5.55 -18.28 -23.33
C VAL A 730 5.45 -17.21 -24.44
N LEU A 731 6.57 -16.78 -25.01
CA LEU A 731 6.57 -15.98 -26.25
C LEU A 731 6.07 -16.83 -27.45
N PRO A 732 5.45 -16.22 -28.48
CA PRO A 732 4.97 -16.93 -29.67
C PRO A 732 6.12 -17.25 -30.64
N SER A 733 7.05 -18.13 -30.24
CA SER A 733 8.05 -18.71 -31.13
C SER A 733 7.42 -19.76 -32.05
N PRO A 734 8.02 -20.09 -33.21
CA PRO A 734 7.50 -21.18 -34.05
C PRO A 734 7.33 -22.49 -33.29
N THR A 735 8.25 -22.82 -32.38
CA THR A 735 8.11 -24.01 -31.50
C THR A 735 6.88 -23.93 -30.59
N ASN A 736 6.63 -22.78 -29.97
CA ASN A 736 5.46 -22.60 -29.10
C ASN A 736 4.16 -22.53 -29.92
N LEU A 737 4.17 -21.89 -31.08
CA LEU A 737 3.00 -21.82 -31.97
C LEU A 737 2.61 -23.20 -32.49
N GLN A 738 3.59 -24.04 -32.86
CA GLN A 738 3.32 -25.43 -33.23
C GLN A 738 2.73 -26.21 -32.05
N ARG A 739 3.30 -26.05 -30.85
CA ARG A 739 2.78 -26.68 -29.62
C ARG A 739 1.35 -26.22 -29.28
N TRP A 740 1.00 -24.98 -29.58
CA TRP A 740 -0.35 -24.45 -29.37
C TRP A 740 -1.32 -24.78 -30.51
N GLY A 741 -0.89 -25.54 -31.53
CA GLY A 741 -1.72 -25.89 -32.69
C GLY A 741 -1.98 -24.71 -33.64
N LEU A 742 -1.23 -23.61 -33.52
CA LEU A 742 -1.40 -22.39 -34.32
C LEU A 742 -0.44 -22.30 -35.52
N ALA A 743 0.51 -23.23 -35.64
CA ALA A 743 1.43 -23.33 -36.77
C ALA A 743 1.76 -24.79 -37.10
N ALA A 744 1.93 -25.12 -38.38
CA ALA A 744 2.28 -26.48 -38.80
C ALA A 744 3.75 -26.84 -38.49
N THR A 745 4.65 -25.85 -38.45
CA THR A 745 6.10 -26.08 -38.34
C THR A 745 6.74 -25.30 -37.19
N ALA A 746 7.73 -25.90 -36.52
CA ALA A 746 8.59 -25.24 -35.54
C ALA A 746 9.87 -24.64 -36.16
N ALA A 747 9.93 -24.54 -37.49
CA ALA A 747 11.14 -24.14 -38.20
C ALA A 747 11.43 -22.64 -38.09
N CYS A 748 12.72 -22.29 -37.99
CA CYS A 748 13.23 -20.93 -38.04
C CYS A 748 13.07 -20.35 -39.44
N GLN A 749 12.55 -19.12 -39.55
CA GLN A 749 12.41 -18.45 -40.83
C GLN A 749 13.76 -18.20 -41.53
N LEU A 750 14.84 -18.04 -40.73
CA LEU A 750 16.18 -17.73 -41.22
C LEU A 750 16.97 -18.98 -41.62
N CYS A 751 17.12 -19.95 -40.70
CA CYS A 751 18.00 -21.10 -40.88
C CYS A 751 17.28 -22.46 -40.92
N LYS A 752 15.95 -22.48 -40.94
CA LYS A 752 15.07 -23.67 -41.03
C LYS A 752 15.18 -24.72 -39.89
N LYS A 753 16.15 -24.61 -38.99
CA LYS A 753 16.26 -25.41 -37.75
C LYS A 753 15.12 -25.09 -36.76
N ARG A 754 14.93 -25.94 -35.74
CA ARG A 754 13.93 -25.73 -34.67
C ARG A 754 14.12 -24.38 -33.97
N ALA A 755 13.08 -23.55 -33.95
CA ALA A 755 13.13 -22.18 -33.45
C ALA A 755 12.52 -22.04 -32.05
N THR A 756 13.33 -22.29 -31.03
CA THR A 756 13.04 -21.95 -29.62
C THR A 756 13.36 -20.47 -29.34
N HIS A 757 13.04 -19.98 -28.13
CA HIS A 757 13.47 -18.62 -27.73
C HIS A 757 14.99 -18.50 -27.69
N GLU A 758 15.66 -19.50 -27.12
CA GLU A 758 17.12 -19.59 -27.10
C GLU A 758 17.70 -19.52 -28.52
N HIS A 759 17.13 -20.29 -29.45
CA HIS A 759 17.53 -20.27 -30.85
C HIS A 759 17.42 -18.87 -31.44
N ILE A 760 16.28 -18.21 -31.26
CA ILE A 760 16.03 -16.89 -31.86
C ILE A 760 16.92 -15.81 -31.24
N LEU A 761 17.10 -15.85 -29.91
CA LEU A 761 17.74 -14.76 -29.16
C LEU A 761 19.25 -14.93 -28.96
N SER A 762 19.81 -16.13 -29.12
CA SER A 762 21.24 -16.35 -28.85
C SER A 762 21.97 -17.34 -29.77
N CYS A 763 21.28 -18.30 -30.41
CA CYS A 763 21.96 -19.45 -31.04
C CYS A 763 21.70 -19.65 -32.54
N CYS A 764 20.97 -18.78 -33.23
CA CYS A 764 20.68 -19.00 -34.65
C CYS A 764 21.96 -18.78 -35.50
N PRO A 765 22.44 -19.78 -36.26
CA PRO A 765 23.69 -19.67 -37.02
C PRO A 765 23.64 -18.53 -38.04
N LYS A 766 22.52 -18.41 -38.77
CA LYS A 766 22.33 -17.34 -39.76
C LYS A 766 22.26 -15.96 -39.10
N ALA A 767 21.57 -15.82 -37.97
CA ALA A 767 21.51 -14.55 -37.24
C ALA A 767 22.87 -14.15 -36.65
N SER A 768 23.68 -15.13 -36.25
CA SER A 768 25.06 -14.91 -35.81
C SER A 768 25.93 -14.39 -36.96
N GLY A 769 25.85 -15.04 -38.13
CA GLY A 769 26.54 -14.62 -39.36
C GLY A 769 26.13 -13.22 -39.85
N ASP A 770 24.84 -12.89 -39.76
CA ASP A 770 24.30 -11.55 -40.05
C ASP A 770 24.79 -10.46 -39.06
N GLY A 771 25.44 -10.83 -37.96
CA GLY A 771 25.89 -9.89 -36.93
C GLY A 771 24.79 -9.39 -35.97
N ARG A 772 23.64 -10.07 -35.89
CA ARG A 772 22.51 -9.65 -35.03
C ARG A 772 22.85 -9.69 -33.54
N TYR A 773 23.51 -10.77 -33.11
CA TYR A 773 23.92 -10.92 -31.71
C TYR A 773 25.10 -10.01 -31.35
N ARG A 774 25.98 -9.74 -32.32
CA ARG A 774 27.03 -8.71 -32.17
C ARG A 774 26.43 -7.34 -31.93
N TRP A 775 25.42 -6.94 -32.70
CA TRP A 775 24.72 -5.68 -32.46
C TRP A 775 24.13 -5.60 -31.05
N CYS A 776 23.55 -6.69 -30.53
CA CYS A 776 23.04 -6.75 -29.16
C CYS A 776 24.16 -6.57 -28.12
N HIS A 777 25.26 -7.32 -28.29
CA HIS A 777 26.47 -7.20 -27.47
C HIS A 777 27.00 -5.76 -27.49
N ASP A 778 27.15 -5.13 -28.65
CA ASP A 778 27.62 -3.75 -28.78
C ASP A 778 26.73 -2.73 -28.03
N GLN A 779 25.40 -2.96 -27.95
CA GLN A 779 24.52 -2.07 -27.17
C GLN A 779 24.81 -2.17 -25.67
N VAL A 780 25.07 -3.38 -25.18
CA VAL A 780 25.41 -3.63 -23.78
C VAL A 780 26.82 -3.11 -23.47
N LEU A 781 27.77 -3.36 -24.37
CA LEU A 781 29.15 -2.90 -24.27
C LEU A 781 29.23 -1.37 -24.18
N ARG A 782 28.52 -0.65 -25.06
CA ARG A 782 28.42 0.84 -24.98
C ARG A 782 27.96 1.29 -23.60
N THR A 783 26.92 0.67 -23.06
CA THR A 783 26.34 1.05 -21.76
C THR A 783 27.28 0.75 -20.59
N LEU A 784 28.00 -0.38 -20.66
CA LEU A 784 29.02 -0.75 -19.68
C LEU A 784 30.22 0.21 -19.75
N ALA A 785 30.69 0.52 -20.96
CA ALA A 785 31.75 1.49 -21.21
C ALA A 785 31.42 2.88 -20.67
N ASP A 786 30.21 3.40 -20.94
CA ASP A 786 29.74 4.68 -20.40
C ASP A 786 29.76 4.69 -18.87
N THR A 787 29.36 3.57 -18.26
CA THR A 787 29.36 3.41 -16.80
C THR A 787 30.78 3.45 -16.23
N VAL A 788 31.71 2.71 -16.84
CA VAL A 788 33.11 2.65 -16.40
C VAL A 788 33.82 3.99 -16.64
N SER A 789 33.59 4.62 -17.80
CA SER A 789 34.10 5.96 -18.11
C SER A 789 33.62 7.00 -17.09
N ALA A 790 32.32 7.00 -16.75
CA ALA A 790 31.80 7.84 -15.69
C ALA A 790 32.41 7.52 -14.32
N ALA A 791 32.74 6.26 -14.03
CA ALA A 791 33.41 5.87 -12.79
C ALA A 791 34.85 6.40 -12.73
N ILE A 792 35.60 6.33 -13.84
CA ILE A 792 36.97 6.89 -13.96
C ILE A 792 36.93 8.40 -13.71
N ASN A 793 36.04 9.12 -14.39
CA ASN A 793 35.96 10.59 -14.30
C ASN A 793 35.55 11.10 -12.91
N ASN A 794 34.80 10.30 -12.14
CA ASN A 794 34.36 10.66 -10.79
C ASN A 794 35.30 10.13 -9.69
N CYS A 795 36.33 9.36 -10.04
CA CYS A 795 37.24 8.77 -9.09
C CYS A 795 38.25 9.82 -8.60
N LYS A 796 38.41 9.94 -7.28
CA LYS A 796 39.51 10.72 -6.68
C LYS A 796 40.58 9.74 -6.20
N TYR A 797 41.82 9.94 -6.64
CA TYR A 797 42.97 9.17 -6.17
C TYR A 797 43.09 9.28 -4.65
N GLN A 798 43.29 8.14 -3.97
CA GLN A 798 43.50 8.08 -2.52
C GLN A 798 44.84 7.38 -2.24
N ASN A 799 45.74 8.05 -1.52
CA ASN A 799 46.94 7.41 -0.97
C ASN A 799 46.49 6.39 0.09
N THR A 800 46.74 5.11 -0.15
CA THR A 800 46.43 4.04 0.82
C THR A 800 47.35 4.17 2.03
N PRO A 801 46.85 4.44 3.25
CA PRO A 801 47.67 4.32 4.46
C PRO A 801 47.98 2.83 4.70
N LYS A 802 49.20 2.51 5.17
CA LYS A 802 49.52 1.15 5.66
C LYS A 802 48.56 0.81 6.80
N GLN A 803 47.87 -0.33 6.71
CA GLN A 803 46.96 -0.79 7.76
C GLN A 803 47.77 -1.20 9.00
N SER A 804 47.69 -0.43 10.08
CA SER A 804 48.01 -0.94 11.42
C SER A 804 46.80 -1.72 11.93
N ILE A 805 46.98 -2.99 12.32
CA ILE A 805 45.95 -3.76 13.00
C ILE A 805 45.81 -3.18 14.42
N THR A 806 44.70 -2.49 14.69
CA THR A 806 44.39 -2.00 16.03
C THR A 806 43.62 -3.09 16.78
N PHE A 807 44.25 -3.72 17.77
CA PHE A 807 43.57 -4.66 18.66
C PHE A 807 42.65 -3.88 19.62
N VAL A 808 41.39 -4.32 19.73
CA VAL A 808 40.41 -3.76 20.67
C VAL A 808 40.39 -4.64 21.92
N ARG A 809 40.50 -4.06 23.11
CA ARG A 809 40.47 -4.81 24.38
C ARG A 809 39.07 -5.34 24.68
N ALA A 810 38.99 -6.46 25.41
CA ALA A 810 37.72 -7.04 25.83
C ALA A 810 36.88 -6.00 26.63
N GLY A 811 35.64 -5.76 26.19
CA GLY A 811 34.71 -4.79 26.81
C GLY A 811 34.61 -3.43 26.11
N GLU A 812 35.54 -3.08 25.22
CA GLU A 812 35.46 -1.84 24.43
C GLU A 812 34.67 -2.02 23.13
N LYS A 813 33.79 -1.06 22.81
CA LYS A 813 33.09 -1.04 21.53
C LYS A 813 34.00 -0.45 20.46
N ALA A 814 34.34 -1.26 19.46
CA ALA A 814 35.06 -0.79 18.28
C ALA A 814 34.31 0.40 17.63
N GLN A 815 34.96 1.56 17.54
CA GLN A 815 34.46 2.63 16.70
C GLN A 815 34.48 2.15 15.24
N GLN A 816 33.30 2.09 14.61
CA GLN A 816 33.20 1.80 13.17
C GLN A 816 33.81 2.98 12.39
N GLN A 817 35.12 2.94 12.18
CA GLN A 817 35.75 3.69 11.10
C GLN A 817 35.23 3.08 9.78
N PRO A 818 34.58 3.85 8.90
CA PRO A 818 34.19 3.34 7.59
C PRO A 818 35.49 2.97 6.85
N SER A 819 35.74 1.68 6.66
CA SER A 819 36.86 1.23 5.85
C SER A 819 36.58 1.62 4.39
N SER A 820 37.01 2.81 3.99
CA SER A 820 37.05 3.21 2.59
C SER A 820 38.22 2.49 1.93
N PHE A 821 38.12 1.18 1.76
CA PHE A 821 38.90 0.54 0.70
C PHE A 821 38.39 1.14 -0.61
N GLY A 822 39.18 2.07 -1.16
CA GLY A 822 38.95 2.62 -2.49
C GLY A 822 38.87 1.48 -3.51
N GLY A 823 38.02 1.64 -4.54
CA GLY A 823 37.96 0.66 -5.64
C GLY A 823 39.25 0.64 -6.45
N LEU A 824 39.42 -0.33 -7.33
CA LEU A 824 40.62 -0.42 -8.18
C LEU A 824 40.90 0.89 -8.94
N LEU A 825 39.87 1.61 -9.38
CA LEU A 825 40.06 2.90 -10.06
C LEU A 825 40.69 3.99 -9.17
N THR A 826 40.69 3.84 -7.84
CA THR A 826 41.31 4.80 -6.91
C THR A 826 42.81 4.60 -6.72
N THR A 827 43.37 3.47 -7.18
CA THR A 827 44.79 3.10 -6.98
C THR A 827 45.74 3.87 -7.88
N ALA A 828 45.25 4.52 -8.93
CA ALA A 828 46.06 5.29 -9.86
C ALA A 828 45.39 6.62 -10.22
N ARG A 829 46.18 7.62 -10.57
CA ARG A 829 45.71 8.96 -10.94
C ARG A 829 45.12 9.02 -12.35
N HIS A 830 45.65 8.22 -13.27
CA HIS A 830 45.24 8.21 -14.67
C HIS A 830 44.93 6.77 -15.10
N TRP A 831 43.70 6.55 -15.53
CA TRP A 831 43.24 5.30 -16.17
C TRP A 831 42.86 5.61 -17.61
N LYS A 832 43.43 4.88 -18.56
CA LYS A 832 43.03 4.91 -19.97
C LYS A 832 42.07 3.77 -20.23
N LEU A 833 40.89 4.07 -20.77
CA LEU A 833 39.88 3.09 -21.16
C LEU A 833 39.87 2.94 -22.68
N GLN A 834 40.09 1.72 -23.17
CA GLN A 834 39.90 1.32 -24.56
C GLN A 834 38.71 0.35 -24.64
N VAL A 835 37.85 0.49 -25.65
CA VAL A 835 36.64 -0.33 -25.83
C VAL A 835 36.53 -0.78 -27.28
N ASP A 836 36.26 -2.06 -27.52
CA ASP A 836 36.10 -2.61 -28.87
C ASP A 836 34.70 -2.38 -29.43
N LEU A 837 34.44 -1.16 -29.92
CA LEU A 837 33.23 -0.87 -30.69
C LEU A 837 33.56 -0.88 -32.19
N GLY A 838 33.40 -2.05 -32.82
CA GLY A 838 33.53 -2.19 -34.28
C GLY A 838 34.89 -2.72 -34.76
N ARG A 839 35.61 -3.52 -33.95
CA ARG A 839 36.94 -4.09 -34.26
C ARG A 839 38.05 -3.06 -34.39
N GLN A 840 38.01 -2.05 -33.52
CA GLN A 840 38.99 -0.95 -33.54
C GLN A 840 39.97 -1.03 -32.35
N LEU A 841 39.78 -1.98 -31.43
CA LEU A 841 40.66 -2.13 -30.28
C LEU A 841 41.86 -3.02 -30.63
N ASN A 842 43.05 -2.41 -30.63
CA ASN A 842 44.32 -3.13 -30.61
C ASN A 842 44.85 -3.16 -29.18
N PHE A 843 45.26 -4.34 -28.71
CA PHE A 843 45.87 -4.47 -27.39
C PHE A 843 47.22 -3.71 -27.38
N PRO A 844 47.57 -2.97 -26.32
CA PRO A 844 48.81 -2.19 -26.31
C PRO A 844 50.04 -3.10 -26.42
N GLU A 845 50.77 -3.00 -27.53
CA GLU A 845 51.93 -3.87 -27.84
C GLU A 845 53.05 -3.77 -26.80
N HIS A 846 53.20 -2.61 -26.15
CA HIS A 846 54.19 -2.40 -25.08
C HIS A 846 53.89 -3.17 -23.77
N ILE A 847 52.70 -3.77 -23.64
CA ILE A 847 52.33 -4.62 -22.50
C ILE A 847 52.59 -6.10 -22.84
N SER A 848 52.09 -6.55 -23.99
CA SER A 848 52.29 -7.90 -24.54
C SER A 848 51.83 -7.91 -26.01
N ALA A 849 52.51 -8.67 -26.85
CA ALA A 849 52.14 -8.86 -28.24
C ALA A 849 51.11 -9.99 -28.34
N THR A 850 49.85 -9.66 -28.65
CA THR A 850 48.77 -10.65 -28.73
C THR A 850 47.80 -10.38 -29.87
N SER A 851 47.26 -11.45 -30.45
CA SER A 851 46.13 -11.40 -31.40
C SER A 851 44.77 -11.38 -30.69
N LEU A 852 44.75 -11.50 -29.36
CA LEU A 852 43.53 -11.48 -28.57
C LEU A 852 43.00 -10.04 -28.44
N CYS A 853 41.71 -9.86 -28.68
CA CYS A 853 41.01 -8.57 -28.57
C CYS A 853 39.94 -8.65 -27.46
N PRO A 854 40.26 -8.24 -26.22
CA PRO A 854 39.26 -8.08 -25.16
C PRO A 854 38.27 -6.95 -25.49
N ASP A 855 37.02 -7.08 -25.03
CA ASP A 855 35.99 -6.06 -25.31
C ASP A 855 36.31 -4.69 -24.67
N MET A 856 36.96 -4.67 -23.49
CA MET A 856 37.46 -3.44 -22.88
C MET A 856 38.82 -3.69 -22.20
N VAL A 857 39.70 -2.70 -22.29
CA VAL A 857 41.01 -2.71 -21.64
C VAL A 857 41.18 -1.41 -20.86
N LEU A 858 41.44 -1.54 -19.56
CA LEU A 858 41.76 -0.44 -18.66
C LEU A 858 43.25 -0.49 -18.35
N THR A 859 44.02 0.54 -18.69
CA THR A 859 45.45 0.61 -18.39
C THR A 859 45.79 1.80 -17.50
N SER A 860 46.76 1.59 -16.61
CA SER A 860 47.44 2.63 -15.87
C SER A 860 48.94 2.40 -15.98
N GLU A 861 49.60 3.22 -16.79
CA GLU A 861 51.05 3.15 -16.99
C GLU A 861 51.81 3.53 -15.71
N SER A 862 51.33 4.56 -15.00
CA SER A 862 51.94 5.05 -13.75
C SER A 862 52.11 4.00 -12.66
N MET A 863 51.21 3.02 -12.59
CA MET A 863 51.21 1.97 -11.57
C MET A 863 51.40 0.56 -12.18
N LYS A 864 51.71 0.49 -13.48
CA LYS A 864 51.77 -0.72 -14.31
C LYS A 864 50.61 -1.68 -14.03
N GLN A 865 49.35 -1.21 -14.16
CA GLN A 865 48.15 -2.02 -13.97
C GLN A 865 47.36 -2.16 -15.26
N VAL A 866 46.84 -3.36 -15.53
CA VAL A 866 45.96 -3.64 -16.67
C VAL A 866 44.77 -4.50 -16.23
N VAL A 867 43.56 -4.11 -16.66
CA VAL A 867 42.32 -4.87 -16.42
C VAL A 867 41.64 -5.13 -17.75
N LEU A 868 41.49 -6.41 -18.06
CA LEU A 868 40.75 -6.91 -19.21
C LEU A 868 39.31 -7.16 -18.77
N VAL A 869 38.34 -6.56 -19.45
CA VAL A 869 36.92 -6.85 -19.21
C VAL A 869 36.34 -7.42 -20.50
N GLU A 870 35.92 -8.67 -20.45
CA GLU A 870 35.31 -9.38 -21.57
C GLU A 870 33.80 -9.49 -21.31
N LEU A 871 32.98 -8.86 -22.13
CA LEU A 871 31.53 -8.92 -22.02
C LEU A 871 31.00 -10.11 -22.83
N THR A 872 30.10 -10.89 -22.23
CA THR A 872 29.29 -11.84 -22.98
C THR A 872 27.81 -11.66 -22.70
N VAL A 873 27.01 -11.88 -23.75
CA VAL A 873 25.54 -11.82 -23.67
C VAL A 873 24.94 -13.21 -23.97
N PRO A 874 25.12 -14.21 -23.07
CA PRO A 874 24.66 -15.57 -23.31
C PRO A 874 23.17 -15.73 -23.01
N TRP A 875 22.66 -16.93 -23.29
CA TRP A 875 21.44 -17.42 -22.67
C TRP A 875 21.65 -17.62 -21.16
N GLU A 876 20.66 -17.32 -20.32
CA GLU A 876 20.83 -17.31 -18.86
C GLU A 876 21.32 -18.66 -18.28
N ASP A 877 20.97 -19.78 -18.90
CA ASP A 877 21.40 -21.12 -18.46
C ASP A 877 22.92 -21.33 -18.63
N ARG A 878 23.60 -20.51 -19.44
CA ARG A 878 25.03 -20.64 -19.78
C ARG A 878 25.89 -19.51 -19.23
N LEU A 879 25.43 -18.81 -18.19
CA LEU A 879 26.19 -17.72 -17.58
C LEU A 879 27.53 -18.22 -17.01
N GLU A 880 27.52 -19.32 -16.25
CA GLU A 880 28.74 -19.88 -15.64
C GLU A 880 29.71 -20.42 -16.70
N GLU A 881 29.22 -21.30 -17.58
CA GLU A 881 30.01 -21.86 -18.69
C GLU A 881 30.66 -20.75 -19.55
N ALA A 882 29.93 -19.65 -19.81
CA ALA A 882 30.48 -18.52 -20.54
C ALA A 882 31.61 -17.81 -19.76
N ASN A 883 31.46 -17.63 -18.44
CA ASN A 883 32.47 -17.02 -17.58
C ASN A 883 33.75 -17.85 -17.57
N GLU A 884 33.64 -19.15 -17.31
CA GLU A 884 34.77 -20.08 -17.21
C GLU A 884 35.53 -20.15 -18.53
N ARG A 885 34.81 -20.34 -19.64
CA ARG A 885 35.41 -20.39 -20.97
C ARG A 885 36.17 -19.11 -21.33
N LYS A 886 35.63 -17.93 -20.98
CA LYS A 886 36.30 -16.65 -21.22
C LYS A 886 37.48 -16.42 -20.29
N ARG A 887 37.36 -16.81 -19.02
CA ARG A 887 38.48 -16.76 -18.07
C ARG A 887 39.65 -17.62 -18.55
N ALA A 888 39.39 -18.84 -19.00
CA ALA A 888 40.40 -19.74 -19.57
C ALA A 888 41.05 -19.15 -20.83
N LYS A 889 40.26 -18.56 -21.73
CA LYS A 889 40.74 -17.94 -22.98
C LYS A 889 41.84 -16.90 -22.74
N TYR A 890 41.71 -16.07 -21.71
CA TYR A 890 42.65 -14.97 -21.42
C TYR A 890 43.69 -15.30 -20.34
N ALA A 891 43.69 -16.53 -19.79
CA ALA A 891 44.59 -16.90 -18.70
C ALA A 891 46.08 -16.73 -19.08
N ASN A 892 46.46 -17.22 -20.26
CA ASN A 892 47.85 -17.12 -20.74
C ASN A 892 48.27 -15.66 -20.94
N LEU A 893 47.39 -14.81 -21.49
CA LEU A 893 47.67 -13.39 -21.69
C LEU A 893 47.88 -12.66 -20.35
N VAL A 894 47.10 -13.00 -19.32
CA VAL A 894 47.28 -12.42 -17.98
C VAL A 894 48.62 -12.82 -17.37
N ILE A 895 49.03 -14.08 -17.53
CA ILE A 895 50.35 -14.57 -17.07
C ILE A 895 51.48 -13.85 -17.81
N GLU A 896 51.37 -13.70 -19.12
CA GLU A 896 52.38 -13.00 -19.93
C GLU A 896 52.51 -11.53 -19.52
N CYS A 897 51.39 -10.82 -19.32
CA CYS A 897 51.42 -9.46 -18.80
C CYS A 897 52.09 -9.37 -17.41
N GLN A 898 51.85 -10.36 -16.54
CA GLN A 898 52.47 -10.44 -15.21
C GLN A 898 53.98 -10.69 -15.30
N ASN A 899 54.41 -11.57 -16.20
CA ASN A 899 55.82 -11.81 -16.48
C ASN A 899 56.51 -10.56 -17.03
N ASN A 900 55.79 -9.74 -17.81
CA ASN A 900 56.26 -8.44 -18.30
C ASN A 900 56.19 -7.32 -17.24
N GLY A 901 55.95 -7.65 -15.97
CA GLY A 901 55.97 -6.73 -14.83
C GLY A 901 54.69 -5.90 -14.62
N TRP A 902 53.57 -6.28 -15.24
CA TRP A 902 52.27 -5.62 -15.08
C TRP A 902 51.36 -6.35 -14.08
N LYS A 903 50.62 -5.60 -13.27
CA LYS A 903 49.52 -6.13 -12.45
C LYS A 903 48.29 -6.34 -13.33
N ALA A 904 48.23 -7.50 -13.99
CA ALA A 904 47.14 -7.86 -14.89
C ALA A 904 45.99 -8.61 -14.19
N ARG A 905 44.76 -8.27 -14.57
CA ARG A 905 43.51 -8.94 -14.14
C ARG A 905 42.60 -9.16 -15.34
N CYS A 906 41.91 -10.29 -15.40
CA CYS A 906 40.85 -10.54 -16.36
C CYS A 906 39.53 -10.75 -15.63
N GLU A 907 38.53 -9.95 -15.97
CA GLU A 907 37.18 -9.98 -15.39
C GLU A 907 36.16 -10.23 -16.51
N PRO A 908 35.82 -11.50 -16.80
CA PRO A 908 34.69 -11.81 -17.66
C PRO A 908 33.38 -11.33 -16.99
N VAL A 909 32.54 -10.67 -17.76
CA VAL A 909 31.27 -10.08 -17.33
C VAL A 909 30.15 -10.65 -18.18
N GLU A 910 29.17 -11.26 -17.52
CA GLU A 910 28.02 -11.85 -18.20
C GLU A 910 26.75 -11.05 -17.96
N VAL A 911 26.01 -10.82 -19.03
CA VAL A 911 24.66 -10.24 -18.98
C VAL A 911 23.74 -11.13 -19.80
N GLY A 912 22.80 -11.81 -19.16
CA GLY A 912 21.83 -12.66 -19.86
C GLY A 912 21.04 -11.89 -20.91
N CYS A 913 20.80 -12.50 -22.07
CA CYS A 913 20.15 -11.84 -23.19
C CYS A 913 18.69 -11.42 -22.90
N ARG A 914 18.00 -12.03 -21.93
CA ARG A 914 16.68 -11.57 -21.45
C ARG A 914 16.77 -10.39 -20.49
N GLY A 915 17.97 -9.94 -20.16
CA GLY A 915 18.22 -8.84 -19.23
C GLY A 915 18.22 -9.30 -17.78
N PHE A 916 19.16 -10.18 -17.45
CA PHE A 916 19.54 -10.54 -16.08
C PHE A 916 21.05 -10.35 -15.93
N ALA A 917 21.49 -9.80 -14.80
CA ALA A 917 22.92 -9.65 -14.55
C ALA A 917 23.47 -10.99 -14.07
N GLY A 918 24.59 -11.47 -14.63
CA GLY A 918 25.37 -12.50 -13.97
C GLY A 918 25.99 -11.96 -12.68
N GLN A 919 26.31 -12.83 -11.72
CA GLN A 919 26.99 -12.44 -10.47
C GLN A 919 28.35 -11.75 -10.70
N SER A 920 28.96 -11.95 -11.87
CA SER A 920 30.19 -11.29 -12.31
C SER A 920 30.03 -9.78 -12.49
N LEU A 921 28.94 -9.30 -13.10
CA LEU A 921 28.71 -7.86 -13.34
C LEU A 921 28.76 -7.01 -12.05
N PRO A 922 27.96 -7.29 -10.99
CA PRO A 922 28.04 -6.53 -9.75
C PRO A 922 29.39 -6.71 -9.06
N ARG A 923 30.06 -7.86 -9.19
CA ARG A 923 31.39 -8.10 -8.63
C ARG A 923 32.43 -7.19 -9.30
N THR A 924 32.48 -7.15 -10.63
CA THR A 924 33.39 -6.31 -11.42
C THR A 924 33.13 -4.83 -11.19
N LEU A 925 31.86 -4.38 -11.18
CA LEU A 925 31.53 -2.97 -10.89
C LEU A 925 31.99 -2.55 -9.48
N LYS A 926 31.79 -3.40 -8.47
CA LYS A 926 32.26 -3.13 -7.11
C LYS A 926 33.79 -3.14 -7.02
N LEU A 927 34.46 -4.04 -7.76
CA LEU A 927 35.93 -4.09 -7.86
C LEU A 927 36.48 -2.78 -8.43
N LEU A 928 35.86 -2.25 -9.49
CA LEU A 928 36.22 -0.96 -10.10
C LEU A 928 35.86 0.25 -9.21
N GLY A 929 35.14 0.06 -8.10
CA GLY A 929 34.79 1.13 -7.16
C GLY A 929 33.39 1.71 -7.31
N VAL A 930 32.59 1.18 -8.24
CA VAL A 930 31.18 1.56 -8.38
C VAL A 930 30.37 0.86 -7.28
N LYS A 931 29.98 1.62 -6.24
CA LYS A 931 29.31 1.08 -5.05
C LYS A 931 27.92 1.69 -4.83
N GLY A 932 27.16 1.08 -3.93
CA GLY A 932 25.89 1.62 -3.44
C GLY A 932 24.85 1.87 -4.54
N GLN A 933 24.24 3.06 -4.53
CA GLN A 933 23.17 3.41 -5.47
C GLN A 933 23.66 3.52 -6.92
N LEU A 934 24.90 3.94 -7.15
CA LEU A 934 25.48 4.02 -8.48
C LEU A 934 25.60 2.63 -9.11
N CYS A 935 26.07 1.65 -8.34
CA CYS A 935 26.16 0.25 -8.78
C CYS A 935 24.79 -0.31 -9.18
N ARG A 936 23.76 -0.10 -8.34
CA ARG A 936 22.39 -0.55 -8.66
C ARG A 936 21.83 0.11 -9.91
N ARG A 937 22.11 1.41 -10.13
CA ARG A 937 21.70 2.13 -11.35
C ARG A 937 22.43 1.60 -12.59
N ALA A 938 23.74 1.40 -12.49
CA ALA A 938 24.59 0.85 -13.55
C ALA A 938 24.10 -0.53 -14.01
N ILE A 939 23.99 -1.48 -13.08
CA ILE A 939 23.50 -2.84 -13.36
C ILE A 939 22.17 -2.78 -14.09
N LYS A 940 21.25 -1.94 -13.60
CA LYS A 940 19.94 -1.77 -14.20
C LYS A 940 20.01 -1.24 -15.63
N THR A 941 20.79 -0.20 -15.90
CA THR A 941 20.89 0.38 -17.25
C THR A 941 21.51 -0.64 -18.23
N ILE A 942 22.54 -1.36 -17.81
CA ILE A 942 23.22 -2.41 -18.60
C ILE A 942 22.24 -3.56 -18.93
N VAL A 943 21.54 -4.07 -17.93
CA VAL A 943 20.52 -5.11 -18.09
C VAL A 943 19.36 -4.66 -18.98
N GLU A 944 18.91 -3.40 -18.84
CA GLU A 944 17.87 -2.84 -19.71
C GLU A 944 18.35 -2.70 -21.17
N ALA A 945 19.64 -2.47 -21.41
CA ALA A 945 20.20 -2.40 -22.76
C ALA A 945 20.11 -3.78 -23.45
N ALA A 946 20.53 -4.84 -22.75
CA ALA A 946 20.43 -6.22 -23.23
C ALA A 946 18.96 -6.59 -23.56
N GLU A 947 18.05 -6.30 -22.64
CA GLU A 947 16.64 -6.57 -22.81
C GLU A 947 16.01 -5.81 -24.00
N LYS A 948 16.33 -4.51 -24.16
CA LYS A 948 15.83 -3.70 -25.27
C LYS A 948 16.34 -4.21 -26.61
N ALA A 949 17.62 -4.59 -26.67
CA ALA A 949 18.24 -5.15 -27.85
C ALA A 949 17.63 -6.51 -28.22
N SER A 950 17.48 -7.43 -27.26
CA SER A 950 16.84 -8.73 -27.48
C SER A 950 15.37 -8.61 -27.89
N ARG A 951 14.63 -7.65 -27.32
CA ARG A 951 13.26 -7.35 -27.76
C ARG A 951 13.24 -6.88 -29.22
N TRP A 952 14.22 -6.07 -29.62
CA TRP A 952 14.33 -5.60 -31.00
C TRP A 952 14.60 -6.75 -31.97
N LEU A 953 15.54 -7.63 -31.62
CA LEU A 953 15.82 -8.88 -32.35
C LEU A 953 14.58 -9.75 -32.47
N TRP A 954 13.84 -9.91 -31.36
CA TRP A 954 12.59 -10.66 -31.35
C TRP A 954 11.56 -10.10 -32.33
N ILE A 955 11.38 -8.78 -32.36
CA ILE A 955 10.42 -8.13 -33.28
C ILE A 955 10.83 -8.36 -34.74
N ARG A 956 12.13 -8.30 -35.05
CA ARG A 956 12.69 -8.43 -36.41
C ARG A 956 13.21 -9.83 -36.75
N ARG A 957 12.79 -10.86 -36.02
CA ARG A 957 13.31 -12.23 -36.15
C ARG A 957 13.13 -12.86 -37.54
N GLY A 958 12.19 -12.35 -38.34
CA GLY A 958 11.94 -12.78 -39.72
C GLY A 958 12.45 -11.82 -40.80
N ASP A 959 12.90 -10.62 -40.42
CA ASP A 959 13.24 -9.58 -41.38
C ASP A 959 14.69 -9.75 -41.89
N PRO A 960 15.00 -9.32 -43.14
CA PRO A 960 16.37 -9.18 -43.63
C PRO A 960 17.18 -8.22 -42.74
N TRP A 961 18.44 -8.55 -42.48
CA TRP A 961 19.32 -7.72 -41.65
C TRP A 961 20.14 -6.76 -42.50
N SER A 962 20.12 -5.47 -42.17
CA SER A 962 21.00 -4.44 -42.75
C SER A 962 21.75 -3.74 -41.62
N SER A 963 23.07 -3.68 -41.74
CA SER A 963 24.03 -3.24 -40.71
C SER A 963 24.20 -1.71 -40.59
N GLY A 964 23.30 -0.91 -41.19
CA GLY A 964 23.43 0.56 -41.18
C GLY A 964 23.11 1.20 -39.82
N PRO A 965 23.73 2.36 -39.49
CA PRO A 965 23.45 3.09 -38.25
C PRO A 965 22.03 3.65 -38.29
N LEU A 966 21.09 3.01 -37.60
CA LEU A 966 19.71 3.50 -37.44
C LEU A 966 19.65 4.62 -36.39
N GLY A 967 20.30 5.74 -36.69
CA GLY A 967 19.97 7.03 -36.11
C GLY A 967 18.71 7.58 -36.76
N ARG A 968 17.66 7.79 -35.95
CA ARG A 968 16.51 8.68 -36.21
C ARG A 968 16.01 8.80 -37.67
N LYS A 969 15.07 7.93 -38.08
CA LYS A 969 13.98 8.41 -38.97
C LYS A 969 12.87 8.98 -38.10
N SER A 970 12.77 10.30 -38.05
CA SER A 970 11.60 11.02 -37.54
C SER A 970 10.38 10.61 -38.37
N GLY A 971 9.45 9.82 -37.79
CA GLY A 971 8.11 9.67 -38.36
C GLY A 971 7.53 8.25 -38.54
N ALA A 972 8.21 7.17 -38.17
CA ALA A 972 7.71 5.80 -38.37
C ALA A 972 7.42 5.02 -37.07
N ASP A 973 6.79 5.66 -36.08
CA ASP A 973 6.31 5.00 -34.85
C ASP A 973 4.83 4.58 -34.98
N ARG A 974 4.47 3.99 -36.12
CA ARG A 974 3.18 3.31 -36.33
C ARG A 974 3.41 1.96 -36.98
N PRO A 975 3.33 0.84 -36.24
CA PRO A 975 3.10 -0.44 -36.88
C PRO A 975 1.74 -0.35 -37.60
N ARG A 976 1.72 -0.61 -38.92
CA ARG A 976 0.48 -0.92 -39.64
C ARG A 976 -0.10 -2.16 -38.98
N LEU A 977 -1.20 -1.95 -38.26
CA LEU A 977 -2.01 -2.99 -37.66
C LEU A 977 -2.51 -3.92 -38.77
N GLY A 978 -2.12 -5.19 -38.72
CA GLY A 978 -2.92 -6.26 -39.31
C GLY A 978 -4.32 -6.23 -38.71
N ARG A 979 -5.33 -6.48 -39.53
CA ARG A 979 -6.75 -6.50 -39.15
C ARG A 979 -6.99 -7.55 -38.04
N PRO A 980 -7.85 -7.26 -37.05
CA PRO A 980 -8.19 -8.22 -36.00
C PRO A 980 -9.35 -9.13 -36.43
N SER A 981 -9.21 -9.84 -37.56
CA SER A 981 -10.28 -10.71 -38.07
C SER A 981 -9.89 -12.14 -38.41
N GLU A 982 -8.64 -12.57 -38.20
CA GLU A 982 -8.24 -13.95 -38.44
C GLU A 982 -7.39 -14.43 -37.27
N CYS A 983 -8.06 -15.10 -36.34
CA CYS A 983 -7.60 -16.12 -35.39
C CYS A 983 -8.80 -16.34 -34.45
N VAL A 984 -9.68 -17.25 -34.86
CA VAL A 984 -10.65 -17.93 -33.98
C VAL A 984 -9.89 -18.72 -32.94
#